data_AF-A0A7W0RPL6-F1
#
_entry.id   AF-A0A7W0RPL6-F1
#
_cell.length_a   1.000
_cell.length_b   1.000
_cell.length_c   1.000
_cell.angle_alpha   90.00
_cell.angle_beta   90.00
_cell.angle_gamma   90.00
#
_symmetry.space_group_name_H-M   'P 1'
#
loop_
_entity.id
_entity.type
_entity.pdbx_description
1 polymer ?
#
loop_
_entity_poly.entity_id
_entity_poly.type
_entity_poly.pdbx_seq_one_letter_code
_entity_poly.pdbx_strand_id
1 'polypeptide(L)'
;MLASSLRLGIGCLTVACAASAFALVPTEDAATETSTTAATAGTAGPSGYDPPIQPPSEEAARAISAFRVPEGMQASLVAAEPDLANPVAFSIDDQGRYWVCETFRQGNAVVDNRGREYWLLDDLAAQTVEDRLAYYKKHLGDDGLRAFSEHQDRIRLLTDTDGDGVIDQSTVFADGFNAPEDGTGSGVLKVGDDVFYTNIPHLWRLKDKNGDGVADEQEKLASGFGVRVAFRGHDMHGLVMGPDGRLYFSIGDRGFNVTTKEDKQLVMPDRGAVFRCETDGSNLEVFASGLRNPQELAFDDYGNLFTGDNNSDSGDKARWVYVAEGSDSGWRMYYQYLDDRGPWNREMMWLPYDAPPFDYEAATGVPVGVAVKDVQPAYILPPVTNLGDGPSGLTHYPGVGLSDRYDGHFFLCDFRGTPNNSGVRSFAVKPKGAGFEVVDSHEFIWSILATDADFAPDGRFIISDWVNGWNGEGKGRLYAFADPEHAKAGEESAKLLAEDFSTRAPEQLIELFSHGDRRVRQKAHLAFADALVSRRAKLLPNDVIPELSRFAQVHYAWAVGIAARRTAQLQFIAELDELIATIDQDLRSSVLPSLGDALARVRTAQRTHESPNGFWDILTVPILKASVFQIQALLQDDDPRVRAAAAVAIAKAEPPLPALAQNLISLAAAESEPDPVLRNAAVVSLTAFARSRQGSLGKEPDLVALGRQQKDATSRTVVVVALRRLNSPKVAQFLADTEPAVVTEATRAINDVPIDEATPQLAALADKDDLNDPTLRRVLNANFRLGEKSNAEAIAKVASDKDTPPKLRIEALAELKLWADPPKTDRVTGMYRPIEARDASFVADVVRPMLDEM
;
A
#
# COMPACT_ATOMS: atom_id res chain seq x y z
N MET A 1 25.09 12.22 -63.73
CA MET A 1 25.23 10.96 -64.50
C MET A 1 26.08 10.00 -63.68
N LEU A 2 25.51 8.82 -63.41
CA LEU A 2 26.12 7.48 -63.23
C LEU A 2 27.47 7.31 -62.49
N ALA A 3 27.35 6.63 -61.34
CA ALA A 3 28.05 5.41 -60.89
C ALA A 3 29.56 5.43 -60.58
N SER A 4 29.93 5.02 -59.35
CA SER A 4 30.65 3.75 -59.02
C SER A 4 31.44 3.82 -57.70
N SER A 5 31.06 2.95 -56.75
CA SER A 5 31.86 2.12 -55.80
C SER A 5 33.27 2.50 -55.26
N LEU A 6 33.34 2.50 -53.91
CA LEU A 6 34.29 1.84 -52.95
C LEU A 6 35.78 2.25 -52.76
N ARG A 7 36.09 2.40 -51.45
CA ARG A 7 37.31 2.08 -50.64
C ARG A 7 38.29 3.20 -50.21
N LEU A 8 38.47 3.22 -48.88
CA LEU A 8 39.63 3.50 -48.02
C LEU A 8 40.52 4.74 -48.27
N GLY A 9 40.61 5.58 -47.23
CA GLY A 9 41.90 5.75 -46.53
C GLY A 9 42.56 7.13 -46.55
N ILE A 10 42.57 7.75 -45.36
CA ILE A 10 43.72 8.42 -44.68
C ILE A 10 44.32 9.71 -45.29
N GLY A 11 44.49 10.72 -44.43
CA GLY A 11 45.50 11.78 -44.57
C GLY A 11 45.09 13.08 -43.86
N CYS A 12 45.22 13.16 -42.52
CA CYS A 12 46.37 13.77 -41.82
C CYS A 12 46.64 15.24 -42.14
N LEU A 13 46.53 16.10 -41.12
CA LEU A 13 47.67 16.95 -40.75
C LEU A 13 47.66 17.27 -39.24
N THR A 14 48.60 16.61 -38.58
CA THR A 14 49.22 16.86 -37.28
C THR A 14 49.99 18.19 -37.22
N VAL A 15 50.12 18.74 -36.00
CA VAL A 15 51.41 19.17 -35.45
C VAL A 15 51.47 18.78 -33.96
N ALA A 16 52.57 18.14 -33.57
CA ALA A 16 52.95 17.70 -32.23
C ALA A 16 53.75 18.80 -31.49
N CYS A 17 53.92 18.77 -30.17
CA CYS A 17 55.05 18.16 -29.41
C CYS A 17 54.98 18.76 -27.98
N ALA A 18 55.45 18.20 -26.86
CA ALA A 18 56.41 17.12 -26.60
C ALA A 18 56.23 16.60 -25.16
N ALA A 19 56.82 15.42 -24.92
CA ALA A 19 56.78 14.60 -23.72
C ALA A 19 57.71 15.04 -22.58
N SER A 20 57.50 14.47 -21.39
CA SER A 20 58.52 13.70 -20.66
C SER A 20 57.91 12.96 -19.47
N ALA A 21 58.27 11.68 -19.34
CA ALA A 21 57.86 10.76 -18.30
C ALA A 21 58.79 10.81 -17.08
N PHE A 22 58.25 10.55 -15.88
CA PHE A 22 58.96 9.92 -14.78
C PHE A 22 57.99 9.02 -14.00
N ALA A 23 58.42 7.79 -13.74
CA ALA A 23 57.72 6.78 -12.96
C ALA A 23 58.16 6.83 -11.49
N LEU A 24 57.26 6.50 -10.54
CA LEU A 24 57.52 5.81 -9.26
C LEU A 24 56.19 5.47 -8.53
N VAL A 25 55.92 4.16 -8.43
CA VAL A 25 55.35 3.33 -7.31
C VAL A 25 54.10 3.82 -6.52
N PRO A 26 53.11 2.93 -6.23
CA PRO A 26 51.77 3.31 -5.76
C PRO A 26 51.68 3.44 -4.24
N THR A 27 50.72 4.24 -3.78
CA THR A 27 50.19 4.21 -2.40
C THR A 27 48.67 4.06 -2.46
N GLU A 28 48.19 3.19 -1.58
CA GLU A 28 46.85 2.63 -1.46
C GLU A 28 45.73 3.66 -1.14
N ASP A 29 44.51 3.17 -1.44
CA ASP A 29 43.22 3.45 -0.82
C ASP A 29 42.57 4.83 -0.92
N ALA A 30 41.54 4.89 -1.78
CA ALA A 30 40.16 5.15 -1.35
C ALA A 30 39.23 4.94 -2.56
N ALA A 31 38.79 3.70 -2.79
CA ALA A 31 37.68 3.43 -3.69
C ALA A 31 36.37 3.68 -2.94
N THR A 32 35.63 4.68 -3.40
CA THR A 32 34.20 4.83 -3.10
C THR A 32 33.45 3.67 -3.74
N GLU A 33 33.11 2.66 -2.95
CA GLU A 33 32.18 1.60 -3.34
C GLU A 33 30.76 2.17 -3.39
N THR A 34 30.25 2.37 -4.60
CA THR A 34 28.82 2.40 -4.86
C THR A 34 28.29 0.98 -4.63
N SER A 35 27.61 0.78 -3.50
CA SER A 35 26.92 -0.47 -3.15
C SER A 35 25.79 -0.76 -4.15
N THR A 36 26.09 -1.57 -5.17
CA THR A 36 25.11 -2.42 -5.85
C THR A 36 24.98 -3.69 -5.02
N THR A 37 23.92 -3.81 -4.21
CA THR A 37 23.65 -5.02 -3.43
C THR A 37 23.18 -6.14 -4.34
N ALA A 38 24.10 -7.02 -4.73
CA ALA A 38 23.72 -8.34 -5.25
C ALA A 38 23.03 -9.14 -4.12
N ALA A 39 21.93 -9.82 -4.44
CA ALA A 39 21.25 -10.72 -3.53
C ALA A 39 22.24 -11.80 -3.05
N THR A 40 22.62 -11.75 -1.78
CA THR A 40 23.45 -12.77 -1.15
C THR A 40 22.53 -13.85 -0.62
N ALA A 41 22.52 -15.02 -1.28
CA ALA A 41 21.91 -16.22 -0.74
C ALA A 41 22.82 -16.76 0.38
N GLY A 42 22.34 -16.74 1.62
CA GLY A 42 23.00 -17.42 2.73
C GLY A 42 22.64 -18.90 2.74
N THR A 43 23.58 -19.77 3.11
CA THR A 43 23.27 -21.14 3.52
C THR A 43 22.64 -21.07 4.90
N ALA A 44 21.34 -21.36 4.99
CA ALA A 44 20.61 -21.31 6.25
C ALA A 44 20.48 -22.70 6.87
N GLY A 45 20.65 -22.74 8.18
CA GLY A 45 20.33 -23.84 9.08
C GLY A 45 20.05 -23.21 10.46
N PRO A 46 19.38 -23.89 11.40
CA PRO A 46 18.91 -23.26 12.62
C PRO A 46 20.06 -22.67 13.42
N SER A 47 19.93 -21.42 13.87
CA SER A 47 20.98 -20.70 14.60
C SER A 47 21.30 -21.30 15.98
N GLY A 48 20.38 -22.09 16.54
CA GLY A 48 20.46 -22.62 17.90
C GLY A 48 20.00 -21.62 18.98
N TYR A 49 19.35 -20.51 18.59
CA TYR A 49 18.74 -19.56 19.51
C TYR A 49 17.60 -20.21 20.33
N ASP A 50 17.67 -20.08 21.65
CA ASP A 50 16.73 -20.65 22.61
C ASP A 50 15.99 -19.52 23.36
N PRO A 51 14.83 -19.06 22.84
CA PRO A 51 14.07 -17.99 23.47
C PRO A 51 13.28 -18.48 24.70
N PRO A 52 12.86 -17.56 25.60
CA PRO A 52 12.02 -17.92 26.74
C PRO A 52 10.61 -18.32 26.28
N ILE A 53 10.35 -19.63 26.24
CA ILE A 53 9.04 -20.24 25.95
C ILE A 53 8.46 -20.81 27.25
N GLN A 54 7.17 -20.59 27.49
CA GLN A 54 6.50 -21.14 28.67
C GLN A 54 6.36 -22.67 28.56
N PRO A 55 6.40 -23.39 29.69
CA PRO A 55 6.15 -24.83 29.68
C PRO A 55 4.69 -25.13 29.31
N PRO A 56 4.39 -26.36 28.87
CA PRO A 56 3.02 -26.78 28.56
C PRO A 56 2.09 -26.58 29.76
N SER A 57 0.86 -26.15 29.49
CA SER A 57 -0.14 -25.89 30.52
C SER A 57 -1.57 -26.17 30.03
N GLU A 58 -2.46 -26.44 30.98
CA GLU A 58 -3.91 -26.59 30.73
C GLU A 58 -4.63 -25.25 30.45
N GLU A 59 -3.91 -24.12 30.44
CA GLU A 59 -4.52 -22.81 30.22
C GLU A 59 -5.13 -22.68 28.83
N ALA A 60 -4.45 -23.21 27.81
CA ALA A 60 -4.91 -23.16 26.42
C ALA A 60 -6.25 -23.92 26.25
N ALA A 61 -6.35 -25.14 26.80
CA ALA A 61 -7.58 -25.91 26.78
C ALA A 61 -8.72 -25.24 27.59
N ARG A 62 -8.40 -24.66 28.76
CA ARG A 62 -9.40 -23.95 29.58
C ARG A 62 -9.94 -22.69 28.91
N ALA A 63 -9.13 -21.97 28.14
CA ALA A 63 -9.53 -20.73 27.48
C ALA A 63 -10.71 -20.92 26.51
N ILE A 64 -10.85 -22.12 25.91
CA ILE A 64 -11.97 -22.47 25.01
C ILE A 64 -13.33 -22.18 25.64
N SER A 65 -13.47 -22.45 26.94
CA SER A 65 -14.73 -22.23 27.67
C SER A 65 -15.15 -20.77 27.79
N ALA A 66 -14.24 -19.82 27.55
CA ALA A 66 -14.51 -18.38 27.58
C ALA A 66 -14.88 -17.81 26.22
N PHE A 67 -14.61 -18.53 25.12
CA PHE A 67 -14.88 -18.05 23.77
C PHE A 67 -16.37 -17.90 23.53
N ARG A 68 -16.74 -16.78 22.89
CA ARG A 68 -18.07 -16.59 22.33
C ARG A 68 -18.00 -17.01 20.88
N VAL A 69 -18.76 -18.03 20.52
CA VAL A 69 -18.78 -18.63 19.18
C VAL A 69 -20.23 -18.67 18.66
N PRO A 70 -20.45 -18.63 17.34
CA PRO A 70 -21.77 -18.79 16.75
C PRO A 70 -22.42 -20.13 17.14
N GLU A 71 -23.76 -20.16 17.15
CA GLU A 71 -24.51 -21.36 17.46
C GLU A 71 -24.13 -22.51 16.50
N GLY A 72 -23.96 -23.72 17.04
CA GLY A 72 -23.57 -24.92 16.27
C GLY A 72 -22.07 -25.07 16.02
N MET A 73 -21.27 -24.00 16.10
CA MET A 73 -19.83 -24.07 15.92
C MET A 73 -19.11 -24.67 17.13
N GLN A 74 -17.99 -25.35 16.87
CA GLN A 74 -17.15 -25.99 17.89
C GLN A 74 -15.73 -25.43 17.85
N ALA A 75 -15.18 -25.15 19.02
CA ALA A 75 -13.80 -24.70 19.17
C ALA A 75 -12.90 -25.83 19.69
N SER A 76 -11.73 -26.00 19.08
CA SER A 76 -10.70 -26.96 19.50
C SER A 76 -9.32 -26.32 19.52
N LEU A 77 -8.42 -26.87 20.34
CA LEU A 77 -7.02 -26.46 20.37
C LEU A 77 -6.28 -27.15 19.23
N VAL A 78 -5.52 -26.39 18.45
CA VAL A 78 -4.64 -26.90 17.38
C VAL A 78 -3.22 -27.05 17.89
N ALA A 79 -2.69 -25.99 18.50
CA ALA A 79 -1.34 -25.97 19.07
C ALA A 79 -1.27 -25.00 20.24
N ALA A 80 -0.37 -25.26 21.19
CA ALA A 80 -0.09 -24.39 22.32
C ALA A 80 1.39 -24.44 22.68
N GLU A 81 1.77 -23.80 23.78
CA GLU A 81 3.13 -23.88 24.30
C GLU A 81 3.44 -25.34 24.73
N PRO A 82 4.66 -25.87 24.47
CA PRO A 82 5.84 -25.19 23.93
C PRO A 82 5.97 -25.29 22.39
N ASP A 83 4.98 -25.85 21.69
CA ASP A 83 5.06 -26.08 20.24
C ASP A 83 5.18 -24.78 19.45
N LEU A 84 4.63 -23.68 19.97
CA LEU A 84 4.84 -22.32 19.47
C LEU A 84 4.81 -21.29 20.62
N ALA A 85 5.30 -20.09 20.36
CA ALA A 85 5.21 -18.93 21.25
C ALA A 85 5.13 -17.61 20.48
N ASN A 86 4.43 -16.63 21.06
CA ASN A 86 4.28 -15.27 20.55
C ASN A 86 3.94 -15.20 19.04
N PRO A 87 2.87 -15.89 18.57
CA PRO A 87 2.48 -15.87 17.17
C PRO A 87 2.03 -14.46 16.76
N VAL A 88 2.52 -13.97 15.62
CA VAL A 88 2.15 -12.66 15.07
C VAL A 88 1.26 -12.80 13.84
N ALA A 89 1.66 -13.68 12.92
CA ALA A 89 0.98 -13.97 11.67
C ALA A 89 1.21 -15.44 11.31
N PHE A 90 0.33 -16.04 10.51
CA PHE A 90 0.54 -17.39 10.00
C PHE A 90 -0.01 -17.61 8.60
N SER A 91 0.45 -18.66 7.94
CA SER A 91 -0.09 -19.15 6.67
C SER A 91 -0.31 -20.65 6.77
N ILE A 92 -1.43 -21.13 6.22
CA ILE A 92 -1.73 -22.56 6.12
C ILE A 92 -1.55 -22.98 4.67
N ASP A 93 -0.72 -23.99 4.43
CA ASP A 93 -0.48 -24.46 3.08
C ASP A 93 -1.54 -25.46 2.60
N ASP A 94 -1.49 -25.80 1.31
CA ASP A 94 -2.42 -26.74 0.67
C ASP A 94 -2.43 -28.15 1.30
N GLN A 95 -1.42 -28.50 2.10
CA GLN A 95 -1.33 -29.78 2.83
C GLN A 95 -1.85 -29.67 4.27
N GLY A 96 -2.30 -28.48 4.70
CA GLY A 96 -2.78 -28.24 6.06
C GLY A 96 -1.66 -28.01 7.10
N ARG A 97 -0.42 -27.73 6.67
CA ARG A 97 0.67 -27.38 7.59
C ARG A 97 0.67 -25.89 7.89
N TYR A 98 1.08 -25.52 9.09
CA TYR A 98 1.05 -24.13 9.56
C TYR A 98 2.45 -23.54 9.59
N TRP A 99 2.59 -22.37 8.96
CA TRP A 99 3.80 -21.57 8.92
C TRP A 99 3.57 -20.35 9.80
N VAL A 100 4.20 -20.29 10.98
CA VAL A 100 3.88 -19.28 12.01
C VAL A 100 5.07 -18.35 12.23
N CYS A 101 4.83 -17.05 12.15
CA CYS A 101 5.77 -16.02 12.58
C CYS A 101 5.77 -15.94 14.11
N GLU A 102 6.91 -16.22 14.74
CA GLU A 102 7.10 -16.05 16.17
C GLU A 102 8.04 -14.86 16.43
N THR A 103 7.62 -13.95 17.30
CA THR A 103 8.47 -12.82 17.70
C THR A 103 9.00 -12.95 19.12
N PHE A 104 10.30 -12.70 19.27
CA PHE A 104 10.97 -12.56 20.57
C PHE A 104 11.66 -11.20 20.71
N ARG A 105 11.58 -10.38 19.66
CA ARG A 105 12.14 -9.04 19.62
C ARG A 105 11.16 -7.97 20.10
N GLN A 106 9.85 -8.24 20.07
CA GLN A 106 8.83 -7.33 20.57
C GLN A 106 9.12 -6.95 22.04
N GLY A 107 9.35 -5.66 22.31
CA GLY A 107 9.69 -5.17 23.66
C GLY A 107 11.17 -5.28 24.07
N ASN A 108 12.00 -5.98 23.30
CA ASN A 108 13.45 -6.10 23.55
C ASN A 108 14.29 -5.31 22.53
N ALA A 109 13.99 -5.46 21.23
CA ALA A 109 14.75 -4.86 20.12
C ALA A 109 13.87 -4.11 19.10
N VAL A 110 12.54 -4.23 19.21
CA VAL A 110 11.60 -3.42 18.42
C VAL A 110 11.13 -2.23 19.24
N VAL A 111 11.60 -1.06 18.86
CA VAL A 111 11.41 0.20 19.60
C VAL A 111 10.17 0.98 19.15
N ASP A 112 9.73 1.90 20.01
CA ASP A 112 8.63 2.86 19.81
C ASP A 112 9.15 4.25 20.17
N ASN A 113 8.82 5.27 19.37
CA ASN A 113 9.34 6.62 19.60
C ASN A 113 8.57 7.43 20.65
N ARG A 114 7.36 7.02 21.07
CA ARG A 114 6.60 7.71 22.14
C ARG A 114 7.31 7.66 23.49
N GLY A 115 8.06 6.59 23.75
CA GLY A 115 8.92 6.47 24.94
C GLY A 115 10.29 7.13 24.79
N ARG A 116 10.58 7.75 23.63
CA ARG A 116 11.91 8.23 23.23
C ARG A 116 11.81 9.56 22.48
N GLU A 117 11.09 10.53 23.04
CA GLU A 117 10.84 11.84 22.41
C GLU A 117 12.12 12.56 21.95
N TYR A 118 13.25 12.35 22.63
CA TYR A 118 14.55 12.90 22.25
C TYR A 118 15.12 12.35 20.93
N TRP A 119 14.52 11.29 20.36
CA TRP A 119 14.83 10.77 19.02
C TRP A 119 14.03 11.46 17.93
N LEU A 120 12.91 12.12 18.27
CA LEU A 120 11.87 12.48 17.32
C LEU A 120 12.39 13.23 16.11
N LEU A 121 13.26 14.23 16.31
CA LEU A 121 13.78 15.03 15.19
C LEU A 121 14.73 14.24 14.29
N ASP A 122 15.53 13.31 14.84
CA ASP A 122 16.39 12.44 14.03
C ASP A 122 15.54 11.40 13.28
N ASP A 123 14.50 10.86 13.92
CA ASP A 123 13.56 9.90 13.31
C ASP A 123 12.75 10.55 12.17
N LEU A 124 12.23 11.76 12.38
CA LEU A 124 11.54 12.51 11.33
C LEU A 124 12.48 12.96 10.21
N ALA A 125 13.76 13.17 10.50
CA ALA A 125 14.77 13.53 9.50
C ALA A 125 15.19 12.32 8.63
N ALA A 126 15.17 11.10 9.18
CA ALA A 126 15.61 9.89 8.49
C ALA A 126 14.88 9.69 7.15
N GLN A 127 15.67 9.42 6.11
CA GLN A 127 15.23 9.15 4.73
C GLN A 127 15.63 7.74 4.27
N THR A 128 16.55 7.08 4.96
CA THR A 128 17.00 5.71 4.66
C THR A 128 17.07 4.85 5.93
N VAL A 129 17.21 3.52 5.75
CA VAL A 129 17.46 2.59 6.88
C VAL A 129 18.81 2.88 7.53
N GLU A 130 19.79 3.34 6.75
CA GLU A 130 21.11 3.75 7.23
C GLU A 130 21.04 4.99 8.12
N ASP A 131 20.19 5.98 7.79
CA ASP A 131 19.95 7.14 8.66
C ASP A 131 19.40 6.70 10.02
N ARG A 132 18.49 5.71 10.02
CA ARG A 132 17.93 5.14 11.23
C ARG A 132 18.97 4.45 12.09
N LEU A 133 19.80 3.61 11.48
CA LEU A 133 20.93 2.97 12.17
C LEU A 133 21.93 4.00 12.71
N ALA A 134 22.20 5.07 11.95
CA ALA A 134 23.08 6.13 12.38
C ALA A 134 22.55 6.84 13.64
N TYR A 135 21.25 7.15 13.70
CA TYR A 135 20.71 7.77 14.91
C TYR A 135 20.52 6.76 16.06
N TYR A 136 20.25 5.48 15.78
CA TYR A 136 20.31 4.45 16.83
C TYR A 136 21.68 4.45 17.49
N LYS A 137 22.76 4.40 16.69
CA LYS A 137 24.12 4.46 17.20
C LYS A 137 24.39 5.74 17.98
N LYS A 138 23.92 6.90 17.49
CA LYS A 138 24.03 8.19 18.18
C LYS A 138 23.42 8.15 19.59
N HIS A 139 22.24 7.55 19.74
CA HIS A 139 21.48 7.58 21.00
C HIS A 139 21.70 6.39 21.93
N LEU A 140 22.04 5.22 21.39
CA LEU A 140 22.23 3.97 22.15
C LEU A 140 23.70 3.62 22.38
N GLY A 141 24.61 4.17 21.57
CA GLY A 141 26.00 3.71 21.50
C GLY A 141 26.15 2.34 20.86
N ASP A 142 27.40 1.86 20.73
CA ASP A 142 27.70 0.59 20.07
C ASP A 142 27.16 -0.63 20.83
N ASP A 143 27.20 -0.60 22.17
CA ASP A 143 26.71 -1.71 22.99
C ASP A 143 25.18 -1.81 22.96
N GLY A 144 24.47 -0.68 23.01
CA GLY A 144 23.01 -0.66 22.91
C GLY A 144 22.51 -1.09 21.54
N LEU A 145 23.25 -0.73 20.47
CA LEU A 145 22.95 -1.23 19.12
C LEU A 145 23.20 -2.75 19.00
N ARG A 146 24.30 -3.25 19.59
CA ARG A 146 24.61 -4.69 19.60
C ARG A 146 23.54 -5.50 20.34
N ALA A 147 22.98 -4.95 21.42
CA ALA A 147 21.92 -5.61 22.20
C ALA A 147 20.65 -5.92 21.36
N PHE A 148 20.39 -5.16 20.28
CA PHE A 148 19.26 -5.46 19.39
C PHE A 148 19.40 -6.79 18.64
N SER A 149 20.62 -7.33 18.57
CA SER A 149 20.91 -8.62 17.94
C SER A 149 20.92 -9.82 18.90
N GLU A 150 20.64 -9.60 20.18
CA GLU A 150 20.57 -10.69 21.18
C GLU A 150 19.26 -11.50 21.08
N HIS A 151 18.23 -10.94 20.46
CA HIS A 151 16.94 -11.59 20.23
C HIS A 151 16.68 -11.75 18.74
N GLN A 152 16.06 -12.87 18.37
CA GLN A 152 15.79 -13.20 16.97
C GLN A 152 14.32 -13.61 16.81
N ASP A 153 13.72 -13.19 15.71
CA ASP A 153 12.43 -13.72 15.29
C ASP A 153 12.65 -14.97 14.42
N ARG A 154 11.59 -15.78 14.24
CA ARG A 154 11.68 -17.04 13.50
C ARG A 154 10.35 -17.40 12.84
N ILE A 155 10.44 -18.34 11.89
CA ILE A 155 9.31 -19.03 11.28
C ILE A 155 9.27 -20.45 11.81
N ARG A 156 8.12 -20.84 12.33
CA ARG A 156 7.82 -22.20 12.79
C ARG A 156 7.02 -22.96 11.73
N LEU A 157 7.39 -24.21 11.49
CA LEU A 157 6.56 -25.17 10.76
C LEU A 157 5.90 -26.12 11.76
N LEU A 158 4.56 -26.12 11.79
CA LEU A 158 3.76 -27.04 12.60
C LEU A 158 3.05 -28.03 11.68
N THR A 159 3.13 -29.31 12.00
CA THR A 159 2.50 -30.40 11.26
C THR A 159 1.69 -31.28 12.21
N ASP A 160 0.49 -31.65 11.76
CA ASP A 160 -0.34 -32.70 12.33
C ASP A 160 -0.09 -33.97 11.50
N THR A 161 0.66 -34.94 12.02
CA THR A 161 1.09 -36.12 11.25
C THR A 161 0.07 -37.26 11.24
N ASP A 162 -0.92 -37.24 12.12
CA ASP A 162 -1.96 -38.29 12.21
C ASP A 162 -3.36 -37.83 11.78
N GLY A 163 -3.55 -36.53 11.58
CA GLY A 163 -4.77 -35.91 11.04
C GLY A 163 -5.88 -35.75 12.08
N ASP A 164 -5.56 -35.78 13.38
CA ASP A 164 -6.55 -35.61 14.46
C ASP A 164 -6.93 -34.14 14.74
N GLY A 165 -6.26 -33.20 14.07
CA GLY A 165 -6.47 -31.76 14.20
C GLY A 165 -5.61 -31.10 15.29
N VAL A 166 -4.73 -31.85 15.96
CA VAL A 166 -3.76 -31.39 16.95
C VAL A 166 -2.35 -31.54 16.38
N ILE A 167 -1.52 -30.51 16.56
CA ILE A 167 -0.14 -30.56 16.12
C ILE A 167 0.68 -31.52 16.99
N ASP A 168 1.47 -32.38 16.35
CA ASP A 168 2.39 -33.33 17.00
C ASP A 168 3.86 -33.15 16.57
N GLN A 169 4.12 -32.33 15.54
CA GLN A 169 5.45 -31.98 15.08
C GLN A 169 5.65 -30.46 14.99
N SER A 170 6.70 -29.95 15.62
CA SER A 170 7.10 -28.54 15.64
C SER A 170 8.57 -28.38 15.24
N THR A 171 8.82 -27.67 14.14
CA THR A 171 10.17 -27.46 13.57
C THR A 171 10.47 -25.97 13.44
N VAL A 172 11.70 -25.54 13.79
CA VAL A 172 12.19 -24.21 13.39
C VAL A 172 12.44 -24.29 11.89
N PHE A 173 11.59 -23.69 11.06
CA PHE A 173 11.83 -23.66 9.62
C PHE A 173 12.97 -22.70 9.26
N ALA A 174 12.92 -21.49 9.80
CA ALA A 174 13.95 -20.47 9.59
C ALA A 174 14.05 -19.54 10.80
N ASP A 175 15.27 -19.16 11.17
CA ASP A 175 15.58 -18.13 12.17
C ASP A 175 16.75 -17.27 11.67
N GLY A 176 17.35 -16.45 12.54
CA GLY A 176 18.44 -15.55 12.15
C GLY A 176 18.01 -14.11 11.85
N PHE A 177 16.74 -13.76 12.05
CA PHE A 177 16.20 -12.41 11.82
C PHE A 177 16.52 -11.50 13.03
N ASN A 178 17.81 -11.19 13.20
CA ASN A 178 18.38 -10.56 14.38
C ASN A 178 19.23 -9.30 14.11
N ALA A 179 19.20 -8.71 12.91
CA ALA A 179 19.98 -7.51 12.65
C ALA A 179 19.46 -6.31 13.49
N PRO A 180 20.28 -5.30 13.82
CA PRO A 180 19.80 -4.14 14.59
C PRO A 180 18.70 -3.33 13.91
N GLU A 181 18.66 -3.35 12.58
CA GLU A 181 17.61 -2.75 11.75
C GLU A 181 16.35 -3.62 11.66
N ASP A 182 16.41 -4.89 12.06
CA ASP A 182 15.29 -5.79 11.88
C ASP A 182 14.11 -5.44 12.81
N GLY A 183 12.90 -5.54 12.30
CA GLY A 183 11.66 -5.28 13.05
C GLY A 183 11.02 -6.55 13.58
N THR A 184 9.70 -6.50 13.79
CA THR A 184 8.89 -7.67 14.12
C THR A 184 8.63 -8.49 12.84
N GLY A 185 8.92 -9.78 12.89
CA GLY A 185 8.50 -10.74 11.86
C GLY A 185 6.99 -10.89 11.83
N SER A 186 6.34 -10.31 10.81
CA SER A 186 4.89 -10.08 10.87
C SER A 186 4.14 -10.38 9.58
N GLY A 187 4.72 -11.21 8.71
CA GLY A 187 4.01 -11.78 7.56
C GLY A 187 4.74 -13.02 7.06
N VAL A 188 3.98 -14.05 6.71
CA VAL A 188 4.47 -15.29 6.13
C VAL A 188 3.44 -15.82 5.15
N LEU A 189 3.89 -16.35 4.01
CA LEU A 189 3.00 -16.93 3.01
C LEU A 189 3.67 -18.11 2.31
N LYS A 190 3.04 -19.29 2.35
CA LYS A 190 3.48 -20.46 1.60
C LYS A 190 2.87 -20.48 0.19
N VAL A 191 3.70 -20.54 -0.84
CA VAL A 191 3.25 -20.66 -2.24
C VAL A 191 4.13 -21.65 -3.01
N GLY A 192 3.55 -22.76 -3.47
CA GLY A 192 4.31 -23.80 -4.18
C GLY A 192 5.44 -24.33 -3.29
N ASP A 193 6.70 -24.23 -3.75
CA ASP A 193 7.89 -24.60 -2.97
C ASP A 193 8.48 -23.43 -2.16
N ASP A 194 8.05 -22.19 -2.43
CA ASP A 194 8.58 -21.00 -1.79
C ASP A 194 7.82 -20.64 -0.51
N VAL A 195 8.52 -20.02 0.44
CA VAL A 195 7.97 -19.35 1.62
C VAL A 195 8.38 -17.89 1.54
N PHE A 196 7.42 -16.98 1.49
CA PHE A 196 7.67 -15.55 1.58
C PHE A 196 7.57 -15.10 3.03
N TYR A 197 8.42 -14.16 3.43
CA TYR A 197 8.45 -13.65 4.80
C TYR A 197 8.76 -12.16 4.80
N THR A 198 8.07 -11.42 5.67
CA THR A 198 8.29 -9.99 5.86
C THR A 198 8.80 -9.69 7.27
N ASN A 199 9.95 -9.04 7.30
CA ASN A 199 10.56 -8.47 8.48
C ASN A 199 11.36 -7.27 7.97
N ILE A 200 11.03 -6.04 8.38
CA ILE A 200 11.79 -4.88 7.91
C ILE A 200 13.28 -5.11 8.19
N PRO A 201 14.19 -4.64 7.32
CA PRO A 201 13.93 -3.85 6.14
C PRO A 201 13.70 -4.69 4.86
N HIS A 202 13.32 -5.97 4.98
CA HIS A 202 13.46 -6.97 3.92
C HIS A 202 12.14 -7.71 3.60
N LEU A 203 11.91 -7.91 2.29
CA LEU A 203 11.06 -8.99 1.79
C LEU A 203 11.95 -10.19 1.47
N TRP A 204 11.64 -11.34 2.06
CA TRP A 204 12.43 -12.57 1.93
C TRP A 204 11.71 -13.62 1.09
N ARG A 205 12.50 -14.45 0.38
CA ARG A 205 12.10 -15.73 -0.18
C ARG A 205 12.96 -16.83 0.44
N LEU A 206 12.32 -17.82 1.03
CA LEU A 206 12.96 -18.97 1.66
C LEU A 206 12.59 -20.26 0.93
N LYS A 207 13.52 -21.21 0.89
CA LYS A 207 13.33 -22.52 0.26
C LYS A 207 13.92 -23.63 1.12
N ASP A 208 13.14 -24.70 1.28
CA ASP A 208 13.63 -26.01 1.71
C ASP A 208 13.87 -26.84 0.44
N LYS A 209 15.14 -27.14 0.16
CA LYS A 209 15.56 -27.87 -1.05
C LYS A 209 15.64 -29.36 -0.83
N ASN A 210 15.72 -29.79 0.42
CA ASN A 210 16.03 -31.16 0.76
C ASN A 210 14.81 -31.91 1.35
N GLY A 211 13.75 -31.17 1.72
CA GLY A 211 12.48 -31.66 2.23
C GLY A 211 12.48 -32.01 3.73
N ASP A 212 13.44 -31.53 4.51
CA ASP A 212 13.55 -31.80 5.95
C ASP A 212 12.73 -30.85 6.83
N GLY A 213 12.04 -29.87 6.23
CA GLY A 213 11.26 -28.88 6.95
C GLY A 213 12.09 -27.71 7.49
N VAL A 214 13.31 -27.51 6.99
CA VAL A 214 14.20 -26.40 7.32
C VAL A 214 14.60 -25.65 6.04
N ALA A 215 14.64 -24.32 6.10
CA ALA A 215 15.09 -23.51 4.98
C ALA A 215 16.60 -23.69 4.74
N ASP A 216 16.98 -24.15 3.55
CA ASP A 216 18.37 -24.20 3.09
C ASP A 216 18.84 -22.86 2.51
N GLU A 217 17.90 -22.07 1.97
CA GLU A 217 18.16 -20.77 1.35
C GLU A 217 17.27 -19.67 1.92
N GLN A 218 17.89 -18.50 2.14
CA GLN A 218 17.23 -17.24 2.45
C GLN A 218 17.70 -16.16 1.46
N GLU A 219 16.80 -15.66 0.62
CA GLU A 219 17.08 -14.62 -0.37
C GLU A 219 16.31 -13.33 -0.06
N LYS A 220 17.01 -12.19 -0.06
CA LYS A 220 16.38 -10.86 0.00
C LYS A 220 15.86 -10.49 -1.39
N LEU A 221 14.54 -10.47 -1.58
CA LEU A 221 13.91 -10.05 -2.83
C LEU A 221 13.90 -8.53 -3.00
N ALA A 222 13.68 -7.80 -1.90
CA ALA A 222 13.69 -6.34 -1.85
C ALA A 222 14.14 -5.87 -0.46
N SER A 223 14.78 -4.69 -0.40
CA SER A 223 15.29 -4.09 0.83
C SER A 223 15.09 -2.57 0.84
N GLY A 224 14.99 -1.97 2.03
CA GLY A 224 14.84 -0.52 2.21
C GLY A 224 13.52 -0.09 2.89
N PHE A 225 12.82 -1.04 3.49
CA PHE A 225 11.59 -0.81 4.24
C PHE A 225 11.89 -0.42 5.70
N GLY A 226 10.97 0.29 6.34
CA GLY A 226 11.09 0.69 7.74
C GLY A 226 12.13 1.80 7.96
N VAL A 227 12.10 2.86 7.15
CA VAL A 227 13.02 4.00 7.26
C VAL A 227 12.98 4.65 8.65
N ARG A 228 11.82 4.65 9.31
CA ARG A 228 11.61 5.28 10.61
C ARG A 228 11.26 4.26 11.70
N VAL A 229 11.30 4.70 12.96
CA VAL A 229 10.79 3.93 14.10
C VAL A 229 9.28 4.04 14.16
N ALA A 230 8.75 5.27 14.11
CA ALA A 230 7.33 5.54 14.31
C ALA A 230 6.80 4.76 15.54
N PHE A 231 5.90 3.81 15.30
CA PHE A 231 5.27 3.00 16.31
C PHE A 231 5.71 1.53 16.17
N ARG A 232 5.83 0.85 17.31
CA ARG A 232 6.17 -0.58 17.33
C ARG A 232 5.03 -1.42 16.76
N GLY A 233 5.34 -2.37 15.86
CA GLY A 233 4.35 -3.21 15.20
C GLY A 233 3.69 -2.57 13.97
N HIS A 234 4.24 -1.46 13.48
CA HIS A 234 3.91 -0.87 12.18
C HIS A 234 4.92 -1.31 11.11
N ASP A 235 5.26 -2.60 11.15
CA ASP A 235 6.31 -3.21 10.36
C ASP A 235 5.79 -3.61 8.96
N MET A 236 6.42 -4.59 8.31
CA MET A 236 5.93 -5.16 7.06
C MET A 236 5.04 -6.37 7.35
N HIS A 237 3.87 -6.42 6.72
CA HIS A 237 2.84 -7.42 6.95
C HIS A 237 2.13 -7.83 5.65
N GLY A 238 0.98 -8.51 5.76
CA GLY A 238 -0.04 -8.55 4.71
C GLY A 238 0.30 -9.36 3.46
N LEU A 239 1.09 -10.42 3.56
CA LEU A 239 1.50 -11.21 2.41
C LEU A 239 0.32 -12.01 1.83
N VAL A 240 -0.07 -11.70 0.60
CA VAL A 240 -1.15 -12.43 -0.10
C VAL A 240 -0.85 -12.59 -1.60
N MET A 241 -1.27 -13.71 -2.18
CA MET A 241 -1.27 -13.89 -3.64
C MET A 241 -2.52 -13.25 -4.24
N GLY A 242 -2.31 -12.29 -5.13
CA GLY A 242 -3.41 -11.70 -5.90
C GLY A 242 -3.99 -12.64 -6.95
N PRO A 243 -5.21 -12.36 -7.44
CA PRO A 243 -5.82 -13.10 -8.55
C PRO A 243 -5.03 -12.96 -9.86
N ASP A 244 -4.16 -11.95 -9.97
CA ASP A 244 -3.24 -11.71 -11.07
C ASP A 244 -1.92 -12.51 -10.95
N GLY A 245 -1.82 -13.42 -9.98
CA GLY A 245 -0.65 -14.26 -9.74
C GLY A 245 0.59 -13.50 -9.28
N ARG A 246 0.42 -12.32 -8.67
CA ARG A 246 1.48 -11.50 -8.09
C ARG A 246 1.44 -11.52 -6.57
N LEU A 247 2.58 -11.23 -5.96
CA LEU A 247 2.71 -11.10 -4.52
C LEU A 247 2.33 -9.67 -4.11
N TYR A 248 1.45 -9.55 -3.11
CA TYR A 248 1.11 -8.30 -2.45
C TYR A 248 1.57 -8.36 -1.00
N PHE A 249 1.98 -7.22 -0.46
CA PHE A 249 2.39 -7.06 0.93
C PHE A 249 2.28 -5.60 1.33
N SER A 250 2.34 -5.34 2.63
CA SER A 250 2.14 -4.01 3.16
C SER A 250 3.28 -3.57 4.08
N ILE A 251 3.32 -2.27 4.35
CA ILE A 251 4.10 -1.69 5.45
C ILE A 251 3.26 -0.64 6.18
N GLY A 252 3.42 -0.57 7.50
CA GLY A 252 2.96 0.56 8.29
C GLY A 252 3.74 1.85 8.04
N ASP A 253 3.43 2.88 8.83
CA ASP A 253 3.92 4.25 8.67
C ASP A 253 5.40 4.49 8.99
N ARG A 254 6.16 3.42 9.23
CA ARG A 254 7.62 3.42 9.26
C ARG A 254 8.24 3.79 7.90
N GLY A 255 7.46 3.67 6.82
CA GLY A 255 7.83 4.16 5.48
C GLY A 255 8.98 3.39 4.82
N PHE A 256 9.35 3.80 3.61
CA PHE A 256 10.27 3.04 2.77
C PHE A 256 11.09 3.93 1.82
N ASN A 257 12.28 3.44 1.50
CA ASN A 257 13.18 3.95 0.46
C ASN A 257 13.85 2.74 -0.21
N VAL A 258 13.24 2.26 -1.29
CA VAL A 258 13.56 0.98 -1.93
C VAL A 258 14.04 1.21 -3.34
N THR A 259 15.15 0.57 -3.69
CA THR A 259 15.60 0.42 -5.09
C THR A 259 15.07 -0.90 -5.64
N THR A 260 14.27 -0.87 -6.71
CA THR A 260 13.75 -2.10 -7.33
C THR A 260 14.83 -2.85 -8.10
N LYS A 261 14.56 -4.12 -8.48
CA LYS A 261 15.46 -4.90 -9.34
C LYS A 261 15.71 -4.28 -10.72
N GLU A 262 14.84 -3.37 -11.14
CA GLU A 262 14.93 -2.58 -12.38
C GLU A 262 15.50 -1.17 -12.15
N ASP A 263 16.20 -0.94 -11.04
CA ASP A 263 16.85 0.33 -10.68
C ASP A 263 15.89 1.53 -10.53
N LYS A 264 14.61 1.28 -10.24
CA LYS A 264 13.65 2.35 -9.93
C LYS A 264 13.69 2.69 -8.45
N GLN A 265 13.62 3.98 -8.13
CA GLN A 265 13.52 4.45 -6.75
C GLN A 265 12.05 4.59 -6.32
N LEU A 266 11.68 3.94 -5.22
CA LEU A 266 10.39 4.06 -4.55
C LEU A 266 10.62 4.67 -3.17
N VAL A 267 10.18 5.92 -2.97
CA VAL A 267 10.53 6.69 -1.76
C VAL A 267 9.29 7.35 -1.15
N MET A 268 8.87 6.86 0.03
CA MET A 268 7.85 7.49 0.88
C MET A 268 8.17 7.16 2.35
N PRO A 269 9.09 7.88 3.00
CA PRO A 269 9.57 7.56 4.36
C PRO A 269 8.57 7.90 5.48
N ASP A 270 7.40 8.45 5.13
CA ASP A 270 6.49 9.11 6.06
C ASP A 270 5.08 8.49 6.12
N ARG A 271 4.84 7.34 5.48
CA ARG A 271 3.51 6.71 5.40
C ARG A 271 3.58 5.22 5.10
N GLY A 272 2.50 4.52 5.45
CA GLY A 272 2.29 3.13 5.06
C GLY A 272 1.84 2.99 3.62
N ALA A 273 2.01 1.79 3.08
CA ALA A 273 1.73 1.47 1.69
C ALA A 273 1.44 -0.02 1.50
N VAL A 274 0.80 -0.32 0.36
CA VAL A 274 0.67 -1.67 -0.20
C VAL A 274 1.52 -1.74 -1.45
N PHE A 275 2.25 -2.84 -1.60
CA PHE A 275 3.13 -3.13 -2.72
C PHE A 275 2.61 -4.30 -3.51
N ARG A 276 3.07 -4.39 -4.76
CA ARG A 276 2.87 -5.53 -5.65
C ARG A 276 4.15 -5.84 -6.40
N CYS A 277 4.49 -7.12 -6.56
CA CYS A 277 5.61 -7.57 -7.40
C CYS A 277 5.36 -8.98 -7.97
N GLU A 278 6.19 -9.41 -8.92
CA GLU A 278 6.28 -10.83 -9.27
C GLU A 278 6.85 -11.65 -8.11
N THR A 279 6.65 -12.97 -8.11
CA THR A 279 7.15 -13.87 -7.05
C THR A 279 8.67 -13.97 -6.99
N ASP A 280 9.38 -13.48 -8.01
CA ASP A 280 10.83 -13.31 -8.00
C ASP A 280 11.30 -11.91 -7.54
N GLY A 281 10.38 -11.06 -7.10
CA GLY A 281 10.66 -9.68 -6.66
C GLY A 281 10.82 -8.66 -7.79
N SER A 282 10.74 -9.06 -9.06
CA SER A 282 10.74 -8.12 -10.19
C SER A 282 9.43 -7.35 -10.29
N ASN A 283 9.47 -6.22 -11.00
CA ASN A 283 8.35 -5.31 -11.21
C ASN A 283 7.69 -4.83 -9.90
N LEU A 284 8.50 -4.60 -8.87
CA LEU A 284 8.04 -4.03 -7.61
C LEU A 284 7.48 -2.62 -7.83
N GLU A 285 6.26 -2.40 -7.37
CA GLU A 285 5.58 -1.11 -7.43
C GLU A 285 4.77 -0.81 -6.17
N VAL A 286 4.57 0.49 -5.90
CA VAL A 286 3.64 0.96 -4.88
C VAL A 286 2.24 0.88 -5.46
N PHE A 287 1.42 -0.05 -4.96
CA PHE A 287 0.04 -0.23 -5.39
C PHE A 287 -0.89 0.81 -4.76
N ALA A 288 -0.73 1.12 -3.48
CA ALA A 288 -1.45 2.16 -2.76
C ALA A 288 -0.60 2.73 -1.61
N SER A 289 -0.93 3.92 -1.12
CA SER A 289 -0.14 4.62 -0.09
C SER A 289 -1.01 5.39 0.90
N GLY A 290 -0.40 6.04 1.90
CA GLY A 290 -1.11 6.90 2.85
C GLY A 290 -1.91 6.13 3.90
N LEU A 291 -1.58 4.86 4.10
CA LEU A 291 -2.11 4.02 5.18
C LEU A 291 -1.30 4.25 6.46
N ARG A 292 -1.84 3.89 7.64
CA ARG A 292 -1.13 4.01 8.92
C ARG A 292 -0.46 2.69 9.30
N ASN A 293 -1.25 1.64 9.45
CA ASN A 293 -0.78 0.29 9.74
C ASN A 293 -1.77 -0.76 9.17
N PRO A 294 -1.70 -1.02 7.85
CA PRO A 294 -2.48 -2.05 7.17
C PRO A 294 -1.88 -3.44 7.42
N GLN A 295 -2.23 -4.08 8.54
CA GLN A 295 -1.56 -5.32 8.97
C GLN A 295 -1.88 -6.54 8.08
N GLU A 296 -3.07 -6.64 7.49
CA GLU A 296 -3.39 -7.80 6.65
C GLU A 296 -4.23 -7.42 5.43
N LEU A 297 -4.08 -8.18 4.34
CA LEU A 297 -4.65 -7.87 3.03
C LEU A 297 -5.58 -9.00 2.56
N ALA A 298 -6.80 -8.67 2.13
CA ALA A 298 -7.71 -9.66 1.55
C ALA A 298 -8.37 -9.17 0.26
N PHE A 299 -8.40 -10.06 -0.72
CA PHE A 299 -9.18 -9.91 -1.94
C PHE A 299 -10.56 -10.54 -1.76
N ASP A 300 -11.61 -9.89 -2.26
CA ASP A 300 -12.90 -10.55 -2.49
C ASP A 300 -12.83 -11.53 -3.69
N ASP A 301 -13.95 -12.17 -4.02
CA ASP A 301 -14.04 -13.10 -5.16
C ASP A 301 -13.96 -12.42 -6.55
N TYR A 302 -13.95 -11.09 -6.59
CA TYR A 302 -13.91 -10.28 -7.81
C TYR A 302 -12.60 -9.52 -7.96
N GLY A 303 -11.62 -9.77 -7.09
CA GLY A 303 -10.29 -9.17 -7.16
C GLY A 303 -10.19 -7.75 -6.62
N ASN A 304 -11.19 -7.29 -5.85
CA ASN A 304 -11.11 -6.03 -5.13
C ASN A 304 -10.31 -6.22 -3.83
N LEU A 305 -9.31 -5.36 -3.60
CA LEU A 305 -8.41 -5.46 -2.46
C LEU A 305 -8.89 -4.58 -1.29
N PHE A 306 -8.88 -5.15 -0.08
CA PHE A 306 -9.25 -4.44 1.13
C PHE A 306 -8.25 -4.67 2.27
N THR A 307 -8.26 -3.76 3.23
CA THR A 307 -7.49 -3.88 4.48
C THR A 307 -8.18 -3.13 5.62
N GLY A 308 -7.93 -3.60 6.85
CA GLY A 308 -8.18 -2.82 8.06
C GLY A 308 -6.97 -1.93 8.37
N ASP A 309 -7.19 -0.67 8.70
CA ASP A 309 -6.12 0.31 8.98
C ASP A 309 -6.32 0.97 10.35
N ASN A 310 -5.27 0.99 11.16
CA ASN A 310 -5.33 1.41 12.56
C ASN A 310 -5.52 2.93 12.72
N ASN A 311 -6.12 3.34 13.85
CA ASN A 311 -6.31 4.75 14.25
C ASN A 311 -5.02 5.38 14.79
N SER A 312 -5.00 6.69 15.07
CA SER A 312 -3.85 7.44 15.58
C SER A 312 -3.67 7.44 17.11
N ASP A 313 -4.46 6.63 17.82
CA ASP A 313 -4.56 6.61 19.28
C ASP A 313 -4.97 7.97 19.89
N SER A 314 -5.75 8.77 19.15
CA SER A 314 -6.07 10.17 19.54
C SER A 314 -7.49 10.62 19.20
N GLY A 315 -8.46 9.73 19.41
CA GLY A 315 -9.89 10.01 19.25
C GLY A 315 -10.46 9.72 17.86
N ASP A 316 -9.60 9.49 16.87
CA ASP A 316 -9.99 8.91 15.58
C ASP A 316 -10.25 7.40 15.70
N LYS A 317 -10.93 6.84 14.69
CA LYS A 317 -11.34 5.43 14.67
C LYS A 317 -10.59 4.65 13.60
N ALA A 318 -10.45 3.34 13.81
CA ALA A 318 -9.87 2.49 12.79
C ALA A 318 -10.76 2.45 11.55
N ARG A 319 -10.20 2.03 10.42
CA ARG A 319 -10.76 2.24 9.09
C ARG A 319 -10.82 0.92 8.33
N TRP A 320 -11.95 0.68 7.67
CA TRP A 320 -12.03 -0.30 6.59
C TRP A 320 -11.75 0.41 5.27
N VAL A 321 -10.74 -0.04 4.53
CA VAL A 321 -10.22 0.67 3.36
C VAL A 321 -10.35 -0.19 2.12
N TYR A 322 -10.98 0.36 1.07
CA TYR A 322 -10.87 -0.17 -0.29
C TYR A 322 -9.53 0.30 -0.89
N VAL A 323 -8.63 -0.64 -1.12
CA VAL A 323 -7.27 -0.37 -1.59
C VAL A 323 -7.30 -0.31 -3.12
N ALA A 324 -7.68 0.84 -3.67
CA ALA A 324 -7.67 1.04 -5.12
C ALA A 324 -6.25 1.34 -5.64
N GLU A 325 -5.92 0.89 -6.85
CA GLU A 325 -4.61 1.14 -7.46
C GLU A 325 -4.32 2.65 -7.56
N GLY A 326 -3.13 3.06 -7.13
CA GLY A 326 -2.66 4.43 -7.11
C GLY A 326 -3.35 5.34 -6.08
N SER A 327 -4.10 4.79 -5.13
CA SER A 327 -4.76 5.57 -4.07
C SER A 327 -3.80 6.08 -2.98
N ASP A 328 -4.21 7.16 -2.31
CA ASP A 328 -3.58 7.71 -1.11
C ASP A 328 -4.65 7.81 -0.02
N SER A 329 -4.51 7.08 1.09
CA SER A 329 -5.49 7.09 2.20
C SER A 329 -5.24 8.22 3.21
N GLY A 330 -4.28 9.11 2.94
CA GLY A 330 -4.12 10.40 3.60
C GLY A 330 -3.19 10.45 4.81
N TRP A 331 -2.92 9.33 5.49
CA TRP A 331 -2.08 9.34 6.70
C TRP A 331 -0.63 9.73 6.40
N ARG A 332 -0.03 10.47 7.33
CA ARG A 332 1.40 10.77 7.40
C ARG A 332 1.84 10.60 8.84
N MET A 333 2.93 9.85 9.05
CA MET A 333 3.48 9.55 10.38
C MET A 333 3.68 10.82 11.23
N TYR A 334 4.13 11.92 10.61
CA TYR A 334 4.40 13.15 11.35
C TYR A 334 3.15 13.84 11.92
N TYR A 335 1.94 13.49 11.48
CA TYR A 335 0.69 13.95 12.12
C TYR A 335 0.57 13.45 13.56
N GLN A 336 1.16 12.30 13.88
CA GLN A 336 1.13 11.69 15.20
C GLN A 336 1.66 12.62 16.31
N TYR A 337 2.55 13.55 15.97
CA TYR A 337 3.25 14.43 16.92
C TYR A 337 2.68 15.85 17.00
N LEU A 338 1.60 16.12 16.27
CA LEU A 338 0.81 17.33 16.49
C LEU A 338 -0.22 17.04 17.59
N ASP A 339 -0.38 17.97 18.54
CA ASP A 339 -1.28 17.81 19.69
C ASP A 339 -2.71 17.44 19.29
N ASP A 340 -3.18 17.99 18.17
CA ASP A 340 -4.50 17.74 17.59
C ASP A 340 -4.45 16.88 16.33
N ARG A 341 -3.32 16.25 16.03
CA ARG A 341 -3.04 15.47 14.81
C ARG A 341 -3.12 16.25 13.50
N GLY A 342 -3.15 17.58 13.54
CA GLY A 342 -3.05 18.42 12.36
C GLY A 342 -4.12 18.12 11.30
N PRO A 343 -3.74 18.10 9.99
CA PRO A 343 -4.68 17.86 8.90
C PRO A 343 -5.51 16.58 9.07
N TRP A 344 -4.95 15.54 9.69
CA TRP A 344 -5.66 14.27 9.92
C TRP A 344 -7.04 14.46 10.57
N ASN A 345 -7.06 15.24 11.64
CA ASN A 345 -8.26 15.54 12.41
C ASN A 345 -8.94 16.83 11.93
N ARG A 346 -8.18 17.92 11.74
CA ARG A 346 -8.70 19.24 11.33
C ARG A 346 -9.44 19.19 9.99
N GLU A 347 -9.08 18.24 9.13
CA GLU A 347 -9.66 18.08 7.79
C GLU A 347 -10.38 16.74 7.63
N MET A 348 -10.74 16.09 8.75
CA MET A 348 -11.63 14.93 8.80
C MET A 348 -11.20 13.78 7.86
N MET A 349 -9.90 13.54 7.75
CA MET A 349 -9.33 12.61 6.76
C MET A 349 -9.62 11.14 7.08
N TRP A 350 -9.90 10.82 8.33
CA TRP A 350 -10.21 9.46 8.79
C TRP A 350 -11.69 9.08 8.69
N LEU A 351 -12.55 10.03 8.36
CA LEU A 351 -13.99 9.82 8.24
C LEU A 351 -14.36 9.37 6.82
N PRO A 352 -15.37 8.49 6.67
CA PRO A 352 -15.96 8.17 5.39
C PRO A 352 -16.48 9.42 4.68
N TYR A 353 -16.44 9.44 3.35
CA TYR A 353 -16.79 10.61 2.56
C TYR A 353 -18.23 11.11 2.81
N ASP A 354 -19.16 10.17 2.94
CA ASP A 354 -20.58 10.42 3.22
C ASP A 354 -20.93 10.32 4.71
N ALA A 355 -19.93 10.36 5.61
CA ALA A 355 -20.18 10.27 7.03
C ALA A 355 -21.16 11.38 7.45
N PRO A 356 -22.23 11.05 8.20
CA PRO A 356 -23.16 12.07 8.66
C PRO A 356 -22.43 13.06 9.57
N PRO A 357 -22.88 14.32 9.63
CA PRO A 357 -22.32 15.31 10.54
C PRO A 357 -22.73 14.98 11.99
N PHE A 358 -22.09 13.96 12.56
CA PHE A 358 -22.20 13.58 13.97
C PHE A 358 -21.21 14.39 14.83
N ASP A 359 -21.29 14.20 16.15
CA ASP A 359 -20.40 14.84 17.11
C ASP A 359 -18.98 14.24 17.04
N TYR A 360 -18.22 14.73 16.06
CA TYR A 360 -16.77 14.52 15.95
C TYR A 360 -15.98 15.76 16.40
N GLU A 361 -16.65 16.81 16.87
CA GLU A 361 -16.03 18.10 17.19
C GLU A 361 -14.92 17.95 18.23
N ALA A 362 -15.13 17.08 19.23
CA ALA A 362 -14.11 16.77 20.23
C ALA A 362 -12.82 16.17 19.63
N ALA A 363 -12.93 15.38 18.55
CA ALA A 363 -11.79 14.75 17.90
C ALA A 363 -11.18 15.63 16.79
N THR A 364 -12.00 16.42 16.09
CA THR A 364 -11.61 17.14 14.86
C THR A 364 -11.38 18.64 15.08
N GLY A 365 -11.96 19.22 16.13
CA GLY A 365 -12.04 20.67 16.32
C GLY A 365 -12.90 21.39 15.27
N VAL A 366 -13.64 20.64 14.45
CA VAL A 366 -14.56 21.17 13.43
C VAL A 366 -15.97 21.21 14.02
N PRO A 367 -16.70 22.34 13.94
CA PRO A 367 -18.04 22.45 14.51
C PRO A 367 -19.01 21.40 13.99
N VAL A 368 -19.88 20.91 14.88
CA VAL A 368 -21.00 20.02 14.50
C VAL A 368 -21.85 20.66 13.39
N GLY A 369 -22.20 19.87 12.38
CA GLY A 369 -23.04 20.30 11.24
C GLY A 369 -22.27 20.61 9.96
N VAL A 370 -20.94 20.72 10.01
CA VAL A 370 -20.10 20.80 8.80
C VAL A 370 -20.03 19.43 8.14
N ALA A 371 -20.34 19.32 6.84
CA ALA A 371 -20.26 18.05 6.13
C ALA A 371 -18.80 17.67 5.86
N VAL A 372 -18.47 16.38 6.02
CA VAL A 372 -17.11 15.86 5.81
C VAL A 372 -16.59 16.21 4.42
N LYS A 373 -17.42 15.99 3.39
CA LYS A 373 -17.08 16.26 1.99
C LYS A 373 -16.71 17.71 1.66
N ASP A 374 -17.14 18.68 2.48
CA ASP A 374 -16.86 20.10 2.26
C ASP A 374 -15.47 20.51 2.76
N VAL A 375 -14.87 19.72 3.65
CA VAL A 375 -13.56 20.02 4.24
C VAL A 375 -12.50 19.01 3.79
N GLN A 376 -12.88 17.75 3.55
CA GLN A 376 -11.91 16.68 3.32
C GLN A 376 -11.03 16.92 2.07
N PRO A 377 -9.71 16.61 2.10
CA PRO A 377 -8.83 16.79 0.95
C PRO A 377 -9.26 15.98 -0.28
N ALA A 378 -9.15 16.57 -1.47
CA ALA A 378 -9.54 15.87 -2.69
C ALA A 378 -8.50 14.85 -3.16
N TYR A 379 -7.25 14.96 -2.69
CA TYR A 379 -6.18 14.04 -3.08
C TYR A 379 -6.29 12.64 -2.45
N ILE A 380 -7.13 12.46 -1.43
CA ILE A 380 -7.28 11.16 -0.75
C ILE A 380 -8.42 10.33 -1.34
N LEU A 381 -8.29 9.02 -1.17
CA LEU A 381 -9.41 8.08 -1.19
C LEU A 381 -9.85 7.81 0.26
N PRO A 382 -11.01 8.31 0.69
CA PRO A 382 -11.52 8.12 2.05
C PRO A 382 -11.80 6.64 2.35
N PRO A 383 -11.82 6.23 3.63
CA PRO A 383 -12.18 4.86 3.99
C PRO A 383 -13.64 4.56 3.62
N VAL A 384 -13.95 3.28 3.42
CA VAL A 384 -15.32 2.80 3.17
C VAL A 384 -16.20 3.07 4.39
N THR A 385 -15.69 2.74 5.57
CA THR A 385 -16.32 3.02 6.86
C THR A 385 -15.27 3.04 7.97
N ASN A 386 -15.61 3.57 9.14
CA ASN A 386 -14.83 3.31 10.34
C ASN A 386 -15.25 1.96 10.94
N LEU A 387 -14.28 1.06 11.16
CA LEU A 387 -14.53 -0.29 11.62
C LEU A 387 -13.34 -0.85 12.41
N GLY A 388 -13.64 -1.49 13.54
CA GLY A 388 -12.64 -2.02 14.48
C GLY A 388 -12.01 -0.93 15.35
N ASP A 389 -11.18 -1.35 16.31
CA ASP A 389 -10.35 -0.45 17.12
C ASP A 389 -8.86 -0.80 17.04
N GLY A 390 -8.50 -2.06 16.85
CA GLY A 390 -7.13 -2.53 16.57
C GLY A 390 -7.06 -3.61 15.49
N PRO A 391 -7.33 -3.29 14.21
CA PRO A 391 -7.18 -4.23 13.10
C PRO A 391 -5.79 -4.90 13.09
N SER A 392 -5.76 -6.23 13.04
CA SER A 392 -4.52 -7.03 13.00
C SER A 392 -4.55 -8.04 11.85
N GLY A 393 -5.22 -9.18 12.00
CA GLY A 393 -5.48 -10.15 10.92
C GLY A 393 -6.72 -9.87 10.08
N LEU A 394 -6.73 -10.40 8.85
CA LEU A 394 -7.83 -10.28 7.90
C LEU A 394 -7.84 -11.45 6.92
N THR A 395 -8.99 -12.10 6.75
CA THR A 395 -9.21 -13.06 5.65
C THR A 395 -10.59 -12.86 5.01
N HIS A 396 -10.80 -13.45 3.83
CA HIS A 396 -12.09 -13.49 3.15
C HIS A 396 -12.59 -14.93 3.09
N TYR A 397 -13.89 -15.14 3.27
CA TYR A 397 -14.49 -16.46 3.23
C TYR A 397 -14.10 -17.22 1.96
N PRO A 398 -13.56 -18.45 2.05
CA PRO A 398 -13.20 -19.21 0.87
C PRO A 398 -14.40 -19.75 0.09
N GLY A 399 -15.60 -19.76 0.69
CA GLY A 399 -16.82 -20.33 0.11
C GLY A 399 -17.15 -21.74 0.59
N VAL A 400 -16.31 -22.33 1.47
CA VAL A 400 -16.53 -23.65 2.07
C VAL A 400 -16.15 -23.64 3.56
N GLY A 401 -16.75 -24.54 4.34
CA GLY A 401 -16.44 -24.75 5.75
C GLY A 401 -17.38 -24.05 6.74
N LEU A 402 -18.14 -23.05 6.30
CA LEU A 402 -19.20 -22.39 7.07
C LEU A 402 -20.53 -22.40 6.28
N SER A 403 -21.62 -21.96 6.91
CA SER A 403 -22.88 -21.68 6.20
C SER A 403 -22.69 -20.66 5.07
N ASP A 404 -23.46 -20.85 3.99
CA ASP A 404 -23.63 -19.93 2.86
C ASP A 404 -24.02 -18.50 3.26
N ARG A 405 -24.53 -18.28 4.48
CA ARG A 405 -24.73 -16.93 5.02
C ARG A 405 -23.46 -16.10 4.96
N TYR A 406 -22.27 -16.69 5.06
CA TYR A 406 -20.98 -15.97 5.04
C TYR A 406 -20.42 -15.75 3.62
N ASP A 407 -21.17 -16.05 2.56
CA ASP A 407 -20.76 -15.75 1.19
C ASP A 407 -20.45 -14.25 1.02
N GLY A 408 -19.24 -13.93 0.54
CA GLY A 408 -18.76 -12.55 0.41
C GLY A 408 -18.35 -11.86 1.72
N HIS A 409 -18.26 -12.59 2.83
CA HIS A 409 -17.82 -12.04 4.10
C HIS A 409 -16.29 -11.97 4.22
N PHE A 410 -15.84 -10.89 4.86
CA PHE A 410 -14.52 -10.74 5.46
C PHE A 410 -14.57 -11.05 6.95
N PHE A 411 -13.42 -11.44 7.50
CA PHE A 411 -13.20 -11.71 8.91
C PHE A 411 -11.99 -10.91 9.40
N LEU A 412 -12.23 -9.89 10.22
CA LEU A 412 -11.22 -8.94 10.70
C LEU A 412 -10.94 -9.15 12.19
N CYS A 413 -9.70 -9.42 12.56
CA CYS A 413 -9.25 -9.49 13.95
C CYS A 413 -9.17 -8.08 14.55
N ASP A 414 -9.74 -7.91 15.75
CA ASP A 414 -9.76 -6.67 16.53
C ASP A 414 -8.95 -6.87 17.82
N PHE A 415 -7.66 -6.53 17.76
CA PHE A 415 -6.69 -6.70 18.83
C PHE A 415 -6.73 -5.51 19.80
N ARG A 416 -7.25 -5.72 21.00
CA ARG A 416 -7.52 -4.63 21.98
C ARG A 416 -6.84 -4.86 23.33
N GLY A 417 -5.69 -5.53 23.31
CA GLY A 417 -4.78 -5.74 24.44
C GLY A 417 -5.25 -6.72 25.53
N THR A 418 -6.53 -7.12 25.53
CA THR A 418 -7.06 -8.18 26.41
C THR A 418 -8.07 -9.05 25.66
N PRO A 419 -8.16 -10.36 25.96
CA PRO A 419 -9.10 -11.25 25.27
C PRO A 419 -10.55 -10.78 25.35
N ASN A 420 -11.02 -10.33 26.52
CA ASN A 420 -12.42 -9.94 26.74
C ASN A 420 -12.91 -8.82 25.80
N ASN A 421 -12.00 -7.95 25.38
CA ASN A 421 -12.31 -6.84 24.47
C ASN A 421 -11.89 -7.14 23.03
N SER A 422 -11.42 -8.35 22.73
CA SER A 422 -10.84 -8.69 21.43
C SER A 422 -11.54 -9.90 20.82
N GLY A 423 -11.41 -10.02 19.51
CA GLY A 423 -11.96 -11.14 18.76
C GLY A 423 -11.93 -10.89 17.26
N VAL A 424 -12.81 -11.56 16.55
CA VAL A 424 -12.94 -11.48 15.10
C VAL A 424 -14.34 -11.00 14.73
N ARG A 425 -14.41 -9.97 13.90
CA ARG A 425 -15.64 -9.41 13.35
C ARG A 425 -15.88 -9.96 11.95
N SER A 426 -17.10 -10.35 11.64
CA SER A 426 -17.52 -10.73 10.28
C SER A 426 -18.41 -9.65 9.66
N PHE A 427 -18.24 -9.41 8.36
CA PHE A 427 -19.05 -8.45 7.58
C PHE A 427 -18.86 -8.69 6.08
N ALA A 428 -19.83 -8.29 5.26
CA ALA A 428 -19.70 -8.27 3.81
C ALA A 428 -19.57 -6.83 3.27
N VAL A 429 -19.26 -6.71 1.99
CA VAL A 429 -19.32 -5.45 1.25
C VAL A 429 -20.24 -5.61 0.05
N LYS A 430 -20.84 -4.50 -0.39
CA LYS A 430 -21.54 -4.44 -1.67
C LYS A 430 -21.19 -3.15 -2.41
N PRO A 431 -21.29 -3.12 -3.75
CA PRO A 431 -21.01 -1.92 -4.53
C PRO A 431 -21.87 -0.72 -4.11
N LYS A 432 -21.26 0.47 -4.07
CA LYS A 432 -21.92 1.77 -3.89
C LYS A 432 -21.14 2.82 -4.68
N GLY A 433 -21.71 3.30 -5.79
CA GLY A 433 -20.95 4.08 -6.77
C GLY A 433 -19.80 3.25 -7.36
N ALA A 434 -18.64 3.88 -7.60
CA ALA A 434 -17.41 3.17 -7.94
C ALA A 434 -16.73 2.50 -6.72
N GLY A 435 -17.23 2.75 -5.51
CA GLY A 435 -16.73 2.17 -4.26
C GLY A 435 -17.65 1.09 -3.68
N PHE A 436 -17.61 0.98 -2.36
CA PHE A 436 -18.31 -0.05 -1.60
C PHE A 436 -18.97 0.52 -0.35
N GLU A 437 -19.94 -0.21 0.20
CA GLU A 437 -20.43 -0.04 1.56
C GLU A 437 -20.40 -1.35 2.33
N VAL A 438 -20.13 -1.28 3.64
CA VAL A 438 -20.14 -2.44 4.54
C VAL A 438 -21.58 -2.81 4.89
N VAL A 439 -21.88 -4.10 4.86
CA VAL A 439 -23.17 -4.68 5.25
C VAL A 439 -22.96 -5.87 6.19
N ASP A 440 -23.99 -6.17 6.97
CA ASP A 440 -24.04 -7.34 7.85
C ASP A 440 -22.84 -7.52 8.81
N SER A 441 -22.46 -6.43 9.47
CA SER A 441 -21.34 -6.42 10.42
C SER A 441 -21.76 -6.91 11.82
N HIS A 442 -21.08 -7.92 12.34
CA HIS A 442 -21.36 -8.51 13.65
C HIS A 442 -20.11 -9.16 14.29
N GLU A 443 -20.11 -9.35 15.61
CA GLU A 443 -19.10 -10.17 16.29
C GLU A 443 -19.24 -11.62 15.84
N PHE A 444 -18.16 -12.24 15.39
CA PHE A 444 -18.13 -13.64 14.95
C PHE A 444 -17.57 -14.55 16.06
N ILE A 445 -16.26 -14.50 16.29
CA ILE A 445 -15.61 -15.14 17.45
C ILE A 445 -15.18 -14.04 18.41
N TRP A 446 -15.36 -14.22 19.72
CA TRP A 446 -14.89 -13.24 20.71
C TRP A 446 -14.31 -13.87 21.97
N SER A 447 -13.69 -13.03 22.80
CA SER A 447 -12.99 -13.37 24.04
C SER A 447 -11.63 -14.05 23.77
N ILE A 448 -10.96 -13.62 22.71
CA ILE A 448 -9.67 -14.14 22.23
C ILE A 448 -8.82 -12.96 21.75
N LEU A 449 -7.54 -12.91 22.14
CA LEU A 449 -6.65 -11.82 21.71
C LEU A 449 -6.03 -12.19 20.36
N ALA A 450 -6.87 -12.17 19.34
CA ALA A 450 -6.54 -12.61 17.99
C ALA A 450 -5.51 -11.69 17.33
N THR A 451 -4.35 -12.23 16.94
CA THR A 451 -3.35 -11.53 16.12
C THR A 451 -3.58 -11.73 14.64
N ASP A 452 -4.00 -12.93 14.26
CA ASP A 452 -4.23 -13.31 12.86
C ASP A 452 -5.28 -14.42 12.76
N ALA A 453 -5.94 -14.54 11.61
CA ALA A 453 -6.92 -15.58 11.34
C ALA A 453 -7.02 -15.94 9.86
N ASP A 454 -7.17 -17.23 9.56
CA ASP A 454 -7.34 -17.72 8.20
C ASP A 454 -8.11 -19.06 8.17
N PHE A 455 -8.50 -19.52 6.98
CA PHE A 455 -9.18 -20.80 6.79
C PHE A 455 -8.20 -21.91 6.43
N ALA A 456 -8.23 -23.01 7.19
CA ALA A 456 -7.53 -24.24 6.83
C ALA A 456 -8.11 -24.83 5.53
N PRO A 457 -7.36 -25.66 4.77
CA PRO A 457 -7.86 -26.29 3.53
C PRO A 457 -9.19 -27.02 3.72
N ASP A 458 -9.41 -27.61 4.90
CA ASP A 458 -10.64 -28.32 5.28
C ASP A 458 -11.82 -27.41 5.67
N GLY A 459 -11.64 -26.08 5.60
CA GLY A 459 -12.68 -25.10 5.88
C GLY A 459 -12.81 -24.70 7.35
N ARG A 460 -12.01 -25.27 8.27
CA ARG A 460 -11.98 -24.77 9.66
C ARG A 460 -11.40 -23.36 9.72
N PHE A 461 -12.01 -22.50 10.53
CA PHE A 461 -11.51 -21.15 10.79
C PHE A 461 -10.46 -21.18 11.89
N ILE A 462 -9.24 -20.74 11.61
CA ILE A 462 -8.10 -20.80 12.51
C ILE A 462 -7.79 -19.41 13.04
N ILE A 463 -7.51 -19.28 14.34
CA ILE A 463 -7.11 -18.02 14.98
C ILE A 463 -5.81 -18.23 15.75
N SER A 464 -4.87 -17.30 15.59
CA SER A 464 -3.70 -17.19 16.48
C SER A 464 -4.00 -16.29 17.68
N ASP A 465 -3.68 -16.76 18.89
CA ASP A 465 -3.96 -16.08 20.15
C ASP A 465 -2.67 -15.63 20.84
N TRP A 466 -2.56 -14.32 21.06
CA TRP A 466 -1.48 -13.67 21.80
C TRP A 466 -1.63 -13.76 23.32
N VAL A 467 -2.74 -14.34 23.80
CA VAL A 467 -3.09 -14.54 25.20
C VAL A 467 -3.41 -13.26 25.94
N ASN A 468 -2.47 -12.32 26.08
CA ASN A 468 -2.69 -11.08 26.82
C ASN A 468 -1.64 -9.98 26.53
N GLY A 469 -2.04 -8.71 26.65
CA GLY A 469 -1.13 -7.58 26.60
C GLY A 469 -0.54 -7.31 25.20
N TRP A 470 0.71 -6.80 25.16
CA TRP A 470 1.34 -6.26 23.94
C TRP A 470 2.80 -6.67 23.72
N ASN A 471 3.43 -7.34 24.70
CA ASN A 471 4.88 -7.59 24.71
C ASN A 471 5.27 -9.08 24.58
N GLY A 472 4.29 -9.99 24.53
CA GLY A 472 4.52 -11.43 24.45
C GLY A 472 4.85 -12.02 25.83
N GLU A 473 4.20 -13.11 26.19
CA GLU A 473 4.40 -13.78 27.50
C GLU A 473 5.28 -15.05 27.38
N GLY A 474 5.86 -15.30 26.20
CA GLY A 474 6.46 -16.58 25.84
C GLY A 474 5.39 -17.66 25.62
N LYS A 475 4.16 -17.21 25.32
CA LYS A 475 2.96 -18.04 25.12
C LYS A 475 2.45 -17.88 23.71
N GLY A 476 1.84 -18.91 23.15
CA GLY A 476 1.37 -18.90 21.77
C GLY A 476 0.42 -20.05 21.51
N ARG A 477 -0.71 -19.76 20.89
CA ARG A 477 -1.77 -20.75 20.67
C ARG A 477 -2.42 -20.58 19.31
N LEU A 478 -2.81 -21.70 18.73
CA LEU A 478 -3.69 -21.77 17.57
C LEU A 478 -4.97 -22.49 17.97
N TYR A 479 -6.11 -21.92 17.63
CA TYR A 479 -7.43 -22.52 17.84
C TYR A 479 -8.15 -22.70 16.51
N ALA A 480 -8.86 -23.82 16.36
CA ALA A 480 -9.75 -24.07 15.24
C ALA A 480 -11.21 -23.89 15.68
N PHE A 481 -12.00 -23.29 14.80
CA PHE A 481 -13.45 -23.12 14.92
C PHE A 481 -14.11 -23.79 13.72
N ALA A 482 -14.84 -24.87 13.97
CA ALA A 482 -15.46 -25.70 12.94
C ALA A 482 -16.98 -25.54 12.97
N ASP A 483 -17.61 -25.55 11.81
CA ASP A 483 -19.05 -25.73 11.63
C ASP A 483 -19.31 -27.17 11.14
N PRO A 484 -19.69 -28.10 12.02
CA PRO A 484 -19.85 -29.51 11.66
C PRO A 484 -20.91 -29.76 10.58
N GLU A 485 -21.90 -28.88 10.43
CA GLU A 485 -22.94 -29.02 9.40
C GLU A 485 -22.39 -28.73 7.99
N HIS A 486 -21.35 -27.90 7.89
CA HIS A 486 -20.78 -27.43 6.63
C HIS A 486 -19.35 -27.93 6.35
N ALA A 487 -18.79 -28.78 7.22
CA ALA A 487 -17.42 -29.30 7.13
C ALA A 487 -17.13 -30.10 5.85
N LYS A 488 -18.12 -30.86 5.34
CA LYS A 488 -17.90 -31.82 4.23
C LYS A 488 -17.34 -31.17 2.95
N ALA A 489 -17.85 -30.00 2.57
CA ALA A 489 -17.36 -29.30 1.37
C ALA A 489 -15.91 -28.84 1.53
N GLY A 490 -15.51 -28.48 2.74
CA GLY A 490 -14.14 -28.17 3.08
C GLY A 490 -13.24 -29.41 3.02
N GLU A 491 -13.66 -30.55 3.59
CA GLU A 491 -12.91 -31.82 3.49
C GLU A 491 -12.67 -32.27 2.04
N GLU A 492 -13.65 -32.08 1.16
CA GLU A 492 -13.52 -32.36 -0.28
C GLU A 492 -12.54 -31.38 -0.95
N SER A 493 -12.59 -30.10 -0.56
CA SER A 493 -11.68 -29.06 -1.04
C SER A 493 -10.24 -29.31 -0.60
N ALA A 494 -10.01 -29.75 0.64
CA ALA A 494 -8.69 -30.08 1.17
C ALA A 494 -7.99 -31.16 0.35
N LYS A 495 -8.70 -32.24 0.02
CA LYS A 495 -8.16 -33.33 -0.82
C LYS A 495 -7.71 -32.83 -2.19
N LEU A 496 -8.51 -31.94 -2.77
CA LEU A 496 -8.25 -31.37 -4.08
C LEU A 496 -7.10 -30.36 -4.03
N LEU A 497 -7.07 -29.46 -3.03
CA LEU A 497 -5.99 -28.51 -2.81
C LEU A 497 -4.64 -29.22 -2.62
N ALA A 498 -4.60 -30.36 -1.94
CA ALA A 498 -3.37 -31.11 -1.73
C ALA A 498 -2.74 -31.68 -3.02
N GLU A 499 -3.44 -31.68 -4.16
CA GLU A 499 -2.92 -32.21 -5.42
C GLU A 499 -1.99 -31.23 -6.18
N ASP A 500 -1.15 -31.78 -7.05
CA ASP A 500 -0.36 -31.00 -8.01
C ASP A 500 -1.15 -30.70 -9.29
N PHE A 501 -1.68 -29.48 -9.37
CA PHE A 501 -2.47 -29.01 -10.51
C PHE A 501 -1.64 -28.80 -11.79
N SER A 502 -0.32 -28.73 -11.70
CA SER A 502 0.54 -28.59 -12.89
C SER A 502 0.44 -29.80 -13.83
N THR A 503 0.10 -30.97 -13.26
CA THR A 503 -0.05 -32.25 -13.97
C THR A 503 -1.44 -32.46 -14.57
N ARG A 504 -2.44 -31.67 -14.17
CA ARG A 504 -3.83 -31.82 -14.62
C ARG A 504 -3.99 -31.42 -16.10
N ALA A 505 -4.97 -32.06 -16.76
CA ALA A 505 -5.33 -31.69 -18.12
C ALA A 505 -5.98 -30.29 -18.13
N PRO A 506 -5.74 -29.45 -19.16
CA PRO A 506 -6.31 -28.10 -19.22
C PRO A 506 -7.83 -28.05 -19.05
N GLU A 507 -8.56 -29.02 -19.61
CA GLU A 507 -10.01 -29.11 -19.52
C GLU A 507 -10.48 -29.31 -18.07
N GLN A 508 -9.75 -30.12 -17.30
CA GLN A 508 -10.02 -30.35 -15.88
C GLN A 508 -9.74 -29.10 -15.03
N LEU A 509 -8.76 -28.27 -15.42
CA LEU A 509 -8.48 -27.01 -14.72
C LEU A 509 -9.63 -26.01 -14.94
N ILE A 510 -10.19 -25.95 -16.15
CA ILE A 510 -11.31 -25.06 -16.48
C ILE A 510 -12.57 -25.45 -15.71
N GLU A 511 -12.86 -26.74 -15.55
CA GLU A 511 -13.97 -27.23 -14.73
C GLU A 511 -13.89 -26.68 -13.29
N LEU A 512 -12.68 -26.57 -12.74
CA LEU A 512 -12.44 -26.07 -11.38
C LEU A 512 -12.63 -24.56 -11.23
N PHE A 513 -12.75 -23.78 -12.32
CA PHE A 513 -12.99 -22.34 -12.19
C PHE A 513 -14.38 -22.01 -11.64
N SER A 514 -15.31 -22.98 -11.61
CA SER A 514 -16.63 -22.84 -10.99
C SER A 514 -16.71 -23.48 -9.60
N HIS A 515 -15.61 -23.99 -9.06
CA HIS A 515 -15.58 -24.67 -7.77
C HIS A 515 -16.03 -23.74 -6.63
N GLY A 516 -16.68 -24.25 -5.59
CA GLY A 516 -17.18 -23.45 -4.45
C GLY A 516 -16.08 -22.78 -3.63
N ASP A 517 -14.95 -23.48 -3.43
CA ASP A 517 -13.76 -22.94 -2.77
C ASP A 517 -12.91 -22.06 -3.71
N ARG A 518 -12.72 -20.79 -3.34
CA ARG A 518 -11.94 -19.80 -4.09
C ARG A 518 -10.46 -20.17 -4.22
N ARG A 519 -9.89 -20.86 -3.24
CA ARG A 519 -8.48 -21.28 -3.25
C ARG A 519 -8.26 -22.32 -4.34
N VAL A 520 -9.21 -23.25 -4.51
CA VAL A 520 -9.22 -24.21 -5.62
C VAL A 520 -9.31 -23.48 -6.96
N ARG A 521 -10.22 -22.50 -7.08
CA ARG A 521 -10.37 -21.69 -8.31
C ARG A 521 -9.09 -20.92 -8.65
N GLN A 522 -8.42 -20.34 -7.65
CA GLN A 522 -7.18 -19.59 -7.82
C GLN A 522 -6.04 -20.53 -8.24
N LYS A 523 -5.82 -21.64 -7.52
CA LYS A 523 -4.81 -22.65 -7.87
C LYS A 523 -5.02 -23.19 -9.29
N ALA A 524 -6.28 -23.45 -9.68
CA ALA A 524 -6.64 -23.88 -11.02
C ALA A 524 -6.28 -22.85 -12.10
N HIS A 525 -6.62 -21.57 -11.90
CA HIS A 525 -6.33 -20.56 -12.91
C HIS A 525 -4.83 -20.30 -13.06
N LEU A 526 -4.05 -20.48 -11.98
CA LEU A 526 -2.60 -20.26 -12.02
C LEU A 526 -1.94 -21.38 -12.83
N ALA A 527 -2.33 -22.63 -12.56
CA ALA A 527 -1.89 -23.78 -13.35
C ALA A 527 -2.34 -23.69 -14.81
N PHE A 528 -3.53 -23.15 -15.10
CA PHE A 528 -4.00 -22.95 -16.47
C PHE A 528 -3.21 -21.84 -17.18
N ALA A 529 -2.88 -20.75 -16.50
CA ALA A 529 -2.00 -19.71 -17.03
C ALA A 529 -0.63 -20.27 -17.40
N ASP A 530 -0.04 -21.10 -16.54
CA ASP A 530 1.22 -21.81 -16.83
C ASP A 530 1.08 -22.73 -18.04
N ALA A 531 -0.04 -23.45 -18.16
CA ALA A 531 -0.33 -24.29 -19.31
C ALA A 531 -0.49 -23.50 -20.63
N LEU A 532 -1.06 -22.29 -20.59
CA LEU A 532 -1.13 -21.38 -21.75
C LEU A 532 0.29 -20.91 -22.14
N VAL A 533 1.09 -20.47 -21.15
CA VAL A 533 2.47 -20.02 -21.37
C VAL A 533 3.34 -21.14 -21.96
N SER A 534 3.19 -22.36 -21.45
CA SER A 534 3.92 -23.54 -21.91
C SER A 534 3.32 -24.19 -23.17
N ARG A 535 2.27 -23.61 -23.76
CA ARG A 535 1.53 -24.12 -24.94
C ARG A 535 0.93 -25.52 -24.78
N ARG A 536 0.67 -25.93 -23.54
CA ARG A 536 0.02 -27.19 -23.18
C ARG A 536 -1.51 -27.04 -23.16
N ALA A 537 -2.00 -25.81 -22.95
CA ALA A 537 -3.39 -25.40 -23.12
C ALA A 537 -3.56 -24.50 -24.35
N LYS A 538 -4.82 -24.36 -24.80
CA LYS A 538 -5.24 -23.39 -25.82
C LYS A 538 -6.29 -22.46 -25.23
N LEU A 539 -6.47 -21.31 -25.87
CA LEU A 539 -7.61 -20.45 -25.61
C LEU A 539 -8.92 -21.19 -25.89
N LEU A 540 -9.95 -20.87 -25.11
CA LEU A 540 -11.28 -21.38 -25.32
C LEU A 540 -11.90 -20.79 -26.59
N PRO A 541 -12.77 -21.53 -27.29
CA PRO A 541 -13.58 -20.96 -28.35
C PRO A 541 -14.51 -19.86 -27.80
N ASN A 542 -14.67 -18.78 -28.57
CA ASN A 542 -15.43 -17.59 -28.15
C ASN A 542 -16.91 -17.87 -27.85
N ASP A 543 -17.48 -18.89 -28.47
CA ASP A 543 -18.86 -19.35 -28.24
C ASP A 543 -19.03 -20.08 -26.90
N VAL A 544 -17.95 -20.57 -26.29
CA VAL A 544 -17.99 -21.28 -25.00
C VAL A 544 -17.94 -20.32 -23.81
N ILE A 545 -17.24 -19.19 -23.95
CA ILE A 545 -17.01 -18.23 -22.85
C ILE A 545 -18.32 -17.73 -22.21
N PRO A 546 -19.36 -17.33 -22.98
CA PRO A 546 -20.63 -16.89 -22.40
C PRO A 546 -21.40 -18.01 -21.66
N GLU A 547 -21.10 -19.28 -21.93
CA GLU A 547 -21.73 -20.44 -21.27
C GLU A 547 -21.08 -20.76 -19.91
N LEU A 548 -19.90 -20.21 -19.63
CA LEU A 548 -19.20 -20.37 -18.36
C LEU A 548 -19.96 -19.69 -17.21
N SER A 549 -19.83 -20.25 -16.00
CA SER A 549 -20.32 -19.58 -14.79
C SER A 549 -19.61 -18.23 -14.58
N ARG A 550 -20.22 -17.36 -13.78
CA ARG A 550 -19.67 -16.03 -13.45
C ARG A 550 -18.24 -16.13 -12.89
N PHE A 551 -17.98 -17.05 -11.96
CA PHE A 551 -16.62 -17.30 -11.46
C PHE A 551 -15.69 -17.84 -12.55
N ALA A 552 -16.19 -18.76 -13.38
CA ALA A 552 -15.37 -19.32 -14.46
C ALA A 552 -14.93 -18.29 -15.49
N GLN A 553 -15.79 -17.32 -15.83
CA GLN A 553 -15.44 -16.22 -16.73
C GLN A 553 -14.30 -15.36 -16.16
N VAL A 554 -14.39 -14.97 -14.89
CA VAL A 554 -13.37 -14.12 -14.24
C VAL A 554 -12.04 -14.86 -14.06
N HIS A 555 -12.08 -16.10 -13.57
CA HIS A 555 -10.87 -16.90 -13.38
C HIS A 555 -10.19 -17.26 -14.72
N TYR A 556 -10.95 -17.53 -15.78
CA TYR A 556 -10.39 -17.68 -17.12
C TYR A 556 -9.72 -16.39 -17.59
N ALA A 557 -10.39 -15.24 -17.44
CA ALA A 557 -9.83 -13.96 -17.83
C ALA A 557 -8.55 -13.61 -17.06
N TRP A 558 -8.48 -13.90 -15.75
CA TRP A 558 -7.24 -13.74 -14.98
C TRP A 558 -6.12 -14.66 -15.46
N ALA A 559 -6.41 -15.92 -15.78
CA ALA A 559 -5.40 -16.82 -16.35
C ALA A 559 -4.85 -16.32 -17.70
N VAL A 560 -5.72 -15.83 -18.57
CA VAL A 560 -5.33 -15.21 -19.85
C VAL A 560 -4.53 -13.93 -19.61
N GLY A 561 -4.93 -13.12 -18.62
CA GLY A 561 -4.22 -11.92 -18.16
C GLY A 561 -2.78 -12.22 -17.74
N ILE A 562 -2.59 -13.24 -16.91
CA ILE A 562 -1.27 -13.72 -16.49
C ILE A 562 -0.44 -14.18 -17.69
N ALA A 563 -1.04 -14.97 -18.60
CA ALA A 563 -0.35 -15.43 -19.80
C ALA A 563 0.07 -14.25 -20.71
N ALA A 564 -0.80 -13.26 -20.90
CA ALA A 564 -0.53 -12.04 -21.66
C ALA A 564 0.63 -11.26 -21.04
N ARG A 565 0.61 -11.08 -19.72
CA ARG A 565 1.61 -10.34 -18.94
C ARG A 565 2.97 -11.03 -18.90
N ARG A 566 3.01 -12.36 -18.90
CA ARG A 566 4.28 -13.13 -18.91
C ARG A 566 4.90 -13.22 -20.30
N THR A 567 4.08 -13.28 -21.35
CA THR A 567 4.57 -13.58 -22.72
C THR A 567 4.55 -12.40 -23.68
N ALA A 568 3.83 -11.32 -23.38
CA ALA A 568 3.57 -10.19 -24.29
C ALA A 568 2.93 -10.59 -25.63
N GLN A 569 2.28 -11.76 -25.72
CA GLN A 569 1.67 -12.25 -26.96
C GLN A 569 0.33 -11.57 -27.24
N LEU A 570 0.18 -11.06 -28.46
CA LEU A 570 -0.99 -10.29 -28.89
C LEU A 570 -2.30 -11.10 -28.91
N GLN A 571 -2.22 -12.43 -29.08
CA GLN A 571 -3.41 -13.29 -29.08
C GLN A 571 -4.12 -13.28 -27.72
N PHE A 572 -3.38 -13.19 -26.62
CA PHE A 572 -3.97 -13.13 -25.27
C PHE A 572 -4.60 -11.76 -25.00
N ILE A 573 -4.08 -10.70 -25.61
CA ILE A 573 -4.70 -9.37 -25.54
C ILE A 573 -6.02 -9.37 -26.32
N ALA A 574 -6.03 -9.96 -27.51
CA ALA A 574 -7.26 -10.10 -28.29
C ALA A 574 -8.34 -10.88 -27.55
N GLU A 575 -7.96 -11.96 -26.86
CA GLU A 575 -8.86 -12.73 -26.01
C GLU A 575 -9.44 -11.89 -24.86
N LEU A 576 -8.62 -11.11 -24.16
CA LEU A 576 -9.08 -10.23 -23.09
C LEU A 576 -10.03 -9.15 -23.59
N ASP A 577 -9.75 -8.55 -24.74
CA ASP A 577 -10.64 -7.58 -25.38
C ASP A 577 -12.00 -8.20 -25.68
N GLU A 578 -12.02 -9.41 -26.25
CA GLU A 578 -13.26 -10.13 -26.55
C GLU A 578 -14.03 -10.53 -25.30
N LEU A 579 -13.34 -11.02 -24.27
CA LEU A 579 -13.91 -11.29 -22.95
C LEU A 579 -14.59 -10.03 -22.39
N ILE A 580 -13.89 -8.89 -22.34
CA ILE A 580 -14.44 -7.64 -21.81
C ILE A 580 -15.68 -7.18 -22.61
N ALA A 581 -15.72 -7.43 -23.92
CA ALA A 581 -16.86 -7.09 -24.76
C ALA A 581 -18.09 -7.99 -24.49
N THR A 582 -17.88 -9.22 -24.02
CA THR A 582 -18.93 -10.26 -23.93
C THR A 582 -19.40 -10.53 -22.50
N ILE A 583 -18.54 -10.34 -21.49
CA ILE A 583 -18.90 -10.55 -20.08
C ILE A 583 -19.83 -9.46 -19.55
N ASP A 584 -20.54 -9.82 -18.47
CA ASP A 584 -21.41 -8.94 -17.71
C ASP A 584 -20.68 -7.69 -17.18
N GLN A 585 -21.40 -6.57 -17.07
CA GLN A 585 -20.83 -5.27 -16.66
C GLN A 585 -20.08 -5.35 -15.34
N ASP A 586 -20.64 -6.04 -14.35
CA ASP A 586 -20.00 -6.17 -13.04
C ASP A 586 -18.61 -6.83 -13.13
N LEU A 587 -18.46 -7.80 -14.04
CA LEU A 587 -17.22 -8.55 -14.23
C LEU A 587 -16.17 -7.78 -15.01
N ARG A 588 -16.58 -6.82 -15.86
CA ARG A 588 -15.63 -5.99 -16.61
C ARG A 588 -14.67 -5.26 -15.68
N SER A 589 -15.17 -4.77 -14.54
CA SER A 589 -14.36 -4.06 -13.55
C SER A 589 -13.22 -4.94 -12.98
N SER A 590 -13.45 -6.25 -12.83
CA SER A 590 -12.49 -7.25 -12.35
C SER A 590 -11.44 -7.66 -13.40
N VAL A 591 -11.78 -7.57 -14.69
CA VAL A 591 -10.93 -8.05 -15.80
C VAL A 591 -10.10 -6.94 -16.42
N LEU A 592 -10.61 -5.71 -16.46
CA LEU A 592 -9.93 -4.54 -17.01
C LEU A 592 -8.50 -4.32 -16.46
N PRO A 593 -8.21 -4.53 -15.16
CA PRO A 593 -6.85 -4.46 -14.63
C PRO A 593 -5.87 -5.40 -15.34
N SER A 594 -6.31 -6.62 -15.67
CA SER A 594 -5.50 -7.63 -16.40
C SER A 594 -5.16 -7.18 -17.81
N LEU A 595 -6.12 -6.58 -18.53
CA LEU A 595 -5.86 -5.98 -19.84
C LEU A 595 -4.87 -4.81 -19.75
N GLY A 596 -5.03 -3.94 -18.75
CA GLY A 596 -4.10 -2.84 -18.49
C GLY A 596 -2.65 -3.32 -18.26
N ASP A 597 -2.48 -4.34 -17.41
CA ASP A 597 -1.17 -4.94 -17.15
C ASP A 597 -0.56 -5.61 -18.38
N ALA A 598 -1.38 -6.29 -19.19
CA ALA A 598 -0.94 -6.89 -20.46
C ALA A 598 -0.43 -5.83 -21.45
N LEU A 599 -1.14 -4.70 -21.58
CA LEU A 599 -0.73 -3.58 -22.43
C LEU A 599 0.57 -2.93 -21.92
N ALA A 600 0.72 -2.75 -20.60
CA ALA A 600 1.96 -2.26 -20.00
C ALA A 600 3.15 -3.21 -20.26
N ARG A 601 2.94 -4.53 -20.20
CA ARG A 601 3.98 -5.51 -20.57
C ARG A 601 4.40 -5.37 -22.02
N VAL A 602 3.46 -5.32 -22.96
CA VAL A 602 3.78 -5.19 -24.39
C VAL A 602 4.62 -3.94 -24.65
N ARG A 603 4.25 -2.82 -24.04
CA ARG A 603 5.04 -1.59 -24.13
C ARG A 603 6.45 -1.76 -23.58
N THR A 604 6.60 -2.42 -22.43
CA THR A 604 7.91 -2.67 -21.84
C THR A 604 8.76 -3.54 -22.75
N ALA A 605 8.20 -4.64 -23.29
CA ALA A 605 8.87 -5.51 -24.26
C ALA A 605 9.31 -4.76 -25.54
N GLN A 606 8.53 -3.77 -26.00
CA GLN A 606 8.89 -2.92 -27.13
C GLN A 606 10.10 -2.04 -26.82
N ARG A 607 10.16 -1.44 -25.62
CA ARG A 607 11.28 -0.58 -25.19
C ARG A 607 12.58 -1.37 -25.02
N THR A 608 12.51 -2.61 -24.53
CA THR A 608 13.67 -3.46 -24.24
C THR A 608 14.12 -4.34 -25.43
N HIS A 609 13.48 -4.22 -26.60
CA HIS A 609 13.68 -5.11 -27.76
C HIS A 609 13.42 -6.61 -27.48
N GLU A 610 12.74 -6.93 -26.37
CA GLU A 610 12.32 -8.29 -26.00
C GLU A 610 11.06 -8.74 -26.73
N SER A 611 10.43 -7.85 -27.51
CA SER A 611 9.24 -8.16 -28.29
C SER A 611 9.53 -9.25 -29.33
N PRO A 612 8.85 -10.41 -29.29
CA PRO A 612 8.99 -11.45 -30.32
C PRO A 612 8.52 -10.99 -31.71
N ASN A 613 7.89 -9.82 -31.82
CA ASN A 613 7.29 -9.31 -33.04
C ASN A 613 8.01 -8.07 -33.64
N GLY A 614 9.08 -7.55 -33.04
CA GLY A 614 9.77 -6.32 -33.52
C GLY A 614 9.22 -5.01 -32.94
N PHE A 615 9.79 -3.86 -33.35
CA PHE A 615 9.48 -2.52 -32.83
C PHE A 615 8.18 -1.97 -33.46
N TRP A 616 7.16 -1.69 -32.64
CA TRP A 616 5.89 -1.11 -33.07
C TRP A 616 5.42 -0.03 -32.09
N ASP A 617 4.73 1.00 -32.58
CA ASP A 617 3.94 1.92 -31.75
C ASP A 617 2.60 1.23 -31.42
N ILE A 618 2.12 1.34 -30.17
CA ILE A 618 0.84 0.76 -29.70
C ILE A 618 -0.33 1.13 -30.62
N LEU A 619 -0.30 2.30 -31.27
CA LEU A 619 -1.35 2.73 -32.20
C LEU A 619 -1.15 2.24 -33.64
N THR A 620 -0.01 1.64 -33.96
CA THR A 620 0.29 1.09 -35.29
C THR A 620 -0.06 -0.39 -35.42
N VAL A 621 -0.18 -1.10 -34.30
CA VAL A 621 -0.63 -2.49 -34.25
C VAL A 621 -2.16 -2.52 -34.17
N PRO A 622 -2.88 -3.11 -35.16
CA PRO A 622 -4.34 -3.05 -35.21
C PRO A 622 -5.04 -3.53 -33.95
N ILE A 623 -4.56 -4.63 -33.35
CA ILE A 623 -5.18 -5.18 -32.14
C ILE A 623 -4.99 -4.25 -30.94
N LEU A 624 -3.78 -3.78 -30.67
CA LEU A 624 -3.49 -2.88 -29.54
C LEU A 624 -4.25 -1.55 -29.68
N LYS A 625 -4.37 -1.05 -30.92
CA LYS A 625 -5.19 0.13 -31.23
C LYS A 625 -6.67 -0.13 -30.93
N ALA A 626 -7.20 -1.30 -31.27
CA ALA A 626 -8.57 -1.69 -30.97
C ALA A 626 -8.80 -1.76 -29.45
N SER A 627 -7.89 -2.39 -28.68
CA SER A 627 -7.94 -2.45 -27.21
C SER A 627 -8.01 -1.06 -26.60
N VAL A 628 -7.13 -0.14 -27.03
CA VAL A 628 -7.12 1.26 -26.56
C VAL A 628 -8.45 1.95 -26.81
N PHE A 629 -9.07 1.78 -27.98
CA PHE A 629 -10.37 2.37 -28.27
C PHE A 629 -11.52 1.74 -27.48
N GLN A 630 -11.46 0.43 -27.25
CA GLN A 630 -12.45 -0.27 -26.43
C GLN A 630 -12.40 0.24 -24.99
N ILE A 631 -11.21 0.31 -24.37
CA ILE A 631 -11.05 0.87 -23.01
C ILE A 631 -11.52 2.32 -22.99
N GLN A 632 -11.20 3.13 -24.01
CA GLN A 632 -11.66 4.51 -24.10
C GLN A 632 -13.20 4.62 -24.15
N ALA A 633 -13.89 3.69 -24.83
CA ALA A 633 -15.35 3.66 -24.85
C ALA A 633 -15.92 3.33 -23.47
N LEU A 634 -15.28 2.43 -22.72
CA LEU A 634 -15.68 2.03 -21.36
C LEU A 634 -15.52 3.15 -20.31
N LEU A 635 -14.83 4.25 -20.62
CA LEU A 635 -14.85 5.47 -19.79
C LEU A 635 -16.24 6.13 -19.73
N GLN A 636 -17.18 5.70 -20.58
CA GLN A 636 -18.57 6.15 -20.62
C GLN A 636 -19.56 5.02 -20.30
N ASP A 637 -19.10 3.92 -19.71
CA ASP A 637 -19.98 2.82 -19.27
C ASP A 637 -20.95 3.29 -18.17
N ASP A 638 -22.14 2.70 -18.10
CA ASP A 638 -23.13 3.06 -17.09
C ASP A 638 -22.65 2.69 -15.67
N ASP A 639 -21.87 1.61 -15.52
CA ASP A 639 -21.31 1.22 -14.22
C ASP A 639 -20.07 2.08 -13.88
N PRO A 640 -20.10 2.87 -12.78
CA PRO A 640 -18.97 3.69 -12.35
C PRO A 640 -17.72 2.87 -11.98
N ARG A 641 -17.84 1.61 -11.52
CA ARG A 641 -16.68 0.73 -11.28
C ARG A 641 -15.98 0.35 -12.58
N VAL A 642 -16.74 0.08 -13.64
CA VAL A 642 -16.19 -0.19 -14.98
C VAL A 642 -15.45 1.04 -15.48
N ARG A 643 -16.03 2.23 -15.32
CA ARG A 643 -15.35 3.49 -15.68
C ARG A 643 -14.06 3.72 -14.90
N ALA A 644 -14.05 3.45 -13.58
CA ALA A 644 -12.86 3.55 -12.75
C ALA A 644 -11.75 2.58 -13.21
N ALA A 645 -12.10 1.30 -13.41
CA ALA A 645 -11.16 0.29 -13.87
C ALA A 645 -10.63 0.59 -15.28
N ALA A 646 -11.49 1.09 -16.19
CA ALA A 646 -11.09 1.49 -17.53
C ALA A 646 -10.11 2.68 -17.52
N ALA A 647 -10.31 3.65 -16.62
CA ALA A 647 -9.38 4.76 -16.43
C ALA A 647 -8.00 4.27 -15.99
N VAL A 648 -7.92 3.37 -15.00
CA VAL A 648 -6.63 2.79 -14.57
C VAL A 648 -6.00 1.96 -15.69
N ALA A 649 -6.78 1.13 -16.40
CA ALA A 649 -6.29 0.31 -17.51
C ALA A 649 -5.72 1.16 -18.67
N ILE A 650 -6.39 2.26 -19.04
CA ILE A 650 -5.89 3.14 -20.11
C ILE A 650 -4.62 3.89 -19.69
N ALA A 651 -4.47 4.19 -18.40
CA ALA A 651 -3.24 4.78 -17.85
C ALA A 651 -2.04 3.86 -18.10
N LYS A 652 -2.21 2.55 -17.88
CA LYS A 652 -1.18 1.53 -18.12
C LYS A 652 -0.83 1.38 -19.60
N ALA A 653 -1.77 1.64 -20.51
CA ALA A 653 -1.51 1.62 -21.95
C ALA A 653 -0.69 2.83 -22.45
N GLU A 654 -0.71 3.98 -21.75
CA GLU A 654 -0.06 5.25 -22.15
C GLU A 654 -0.31 5.69 -23.62
N PRO A 655 -1.54 5.66 -24.17
CA PRO A 655 -1.78 6.00 -25.57
C PRO A 655 -1.59 7.51 -25.82
N PRO A 656 -1.03 7.95 -26.97
CA PRO A 656 -0.79 9.36 -27.22
C PRO A 656 -2.06 10.10 -27.71
N LEU A 657 -3.00 10.42 -26.81
CA LEU A 657 -4.28 11.05 -27.19
C LEU A 657 -4.59 12.31 -26.34
N PRO A 658 -4.43 13.53 -26.87
CA PRO A 658 -4.85 14.75 -26.18
C PRO A 658 -6.35 14.79 -25.83
N ALA A 659 -7.21 14.17 -26.66
CA ALA A 659 -8.64 14.06 -26.40
C ALA A 659 -8.97 13.17 -25.17
N LEU A 660 -8.09 12.22 -24.85
CA LEU A 660 -8.28 11.34 -23.69
C LEU A 660 -8.16 12.11 -22.38
N ALA A 661 -7.27 13.09 -22.29
CA ALA A 661 -7.11 13.92 -21.10
C ALA A 661 -8.40 14.66 -20.74
N GLN A 662 -9.14 15.17 -21.74
CA GLN A 662 -10.44 15.80 -21.51
C GLN A 662 -11.49 14.82 -20.97
N ASN A 663 -11.57 13.61 -21.55
CA ASN A 663 -12.50 12.59 -21.08
C ASN A 663 -12.20 12.16 -19.63
N LEU A 664 -10.91 12.00 -19.29
CA LEU A 664 -10.47 11.64 -17.94
C LEU A 664 -10.77 12.75 -16.93
N ILE A 665 -10.59 14.02 -17.31
CA ILE A 665 -10.93 15.16 -16.44
C ILE A 665 -12.44 15.16 -16.13
N SER A 666 -13.27 14.94 -17.15
CA SER A 666 -14.72 14.92 -16.99
C SER A 666 -15.26 13.66 -16.29
N LEU A 667 -14.43 12.62 -16.11
CA LEU A 667 -14.84 11.36 -15.48
C LEU A 667 -15.34 11.56 -14.05
N ALA A 668 -14.65 12.36 -13.25
CA ALA A 668 -15.01 12.62 -11.86
C ALA A 668 -16.24 13.53 -11.70
N ALA A 669 -16.62 14.24 -12.76
CA ALA A 669 -17.77 15.14 -12.80
C ALA A 669 -19.00 14.50 -13.49
N ALA A 670 -18.92 13.23 -13.86
CA ALA A 670 -20.00 12.52 -14.56
C ALA A 670 -21.18 12.16 -13.63
N GLU A 671 -20.93 12.07 -12.32
CA GLU A 671 -21.94 11.73 -11.32
C GLU A 671 -22.66 12.97 -10.78
N SER A 672 -23.93 12.79 -10.38
CA SER A 672 -24.69 13.85 -9.72
C SER A 672 -24.12 14.23 -8.35
N GLU A 673 -23.51 13.26 -7.65
CA GLU A 673 -22.76 13.45 -6.42
C GLU A 673 -21.29 13.04 -6.67
N PRO A 674 -20.29 13.80 -6.19
CA PRO A 674 -18.89 13.47 -6.43
C PRO A 674 -18.51 12.09 -5.87
N ASP A 675 -17.92 11.24 -6.70
CA ASP A 675 -17.42 9.91 -6.32
C ASP A 675 -15.89 9.93 -6.12
N PRO A 676 -15.37 9.68 -4.90
CA PRO A 676 -13.92 9.70 -4.64
C PRO A 676 -13.11 8.64 -5.39
N VAL A 677 -13.70 7.48 -5.72
CA VAL A 677 -13.01 6.41 -6.46
C VAL A 677 -12.86 6.80 -7.93
N LEU A 678 -13.91 7.36 -8.56
CA LEU A 678 -13.82 7.91 -9.91
C LEU A 678 -12.81 9.06 -9.99
N ARG A 679 -12.81 9.94 -8.98
CA ARG A 679 -11.81 11.02 -8.86
C ARG A 679 -10.39 10.45 -8.75
N ASN A 680 -10.16 9.45 -7.90
CA ASN A 680 -8.86 8.79 -7.78
C ASN A 680 -8.42 8.20 -9.12
N ALA A 681 -9.29 7.45 -9.79
CA ALA A 681 -9.00 6.84 -11.09
C ALA A 681 -8.62 7.90 -12.14
N ALA A 682 -9.40 8.98 -12.26
CA ALA A 682 -9.10 10.10 -13.15
C ALA A 682 -7.72 10.73 -12.86
N VAL A 683 -7.41 10.97 -11.59
CA VAL A 683 -6.12 11.55 -11.15
C VAL A 683 -4.94 10.62 -11.46
N VAL A 684 -5.07 9.32 -11.15
CA VAL A 684 -4.04 8.31 -11.44
C VAL A 684 -3.73 8.32 -12.95
N SER A 685 -4.77 8.26 -13.78
CA SER A 685 -4.62 8.22 -15.23
C SER A 685 -4.02 9.50 -15.80
N LEU A 686 -4.49 10.66 -15.34
CA LEU A 686 -3.98 11.96 -15.80
C LEU A 686 -2.51 12.15 -15.40
N THR A 687 -2.12 11.71 -14.20
CA THR A 687 -0.73 11.74 -13.73
C THR A 687 0.17 10.85 -14.58
N ALA A 688 -0.25 9.62 -14.87
CA ALA A 688 0.51 8.70 -15.72
C ALA A 688 0.70 9.25 -17.14
N PHE A 689 -0.36 9.83 -17.73
CA PHE A 689 -0.31 10.43 -19.06
C PHE A 689 0.63 11.65 -19.12
N ALA A 690 0.70 12.45 -18.06
CA ALA A 690 1.64 13.57 -17.98
C ALA A 690 3.10 13.09 -17.87
N ARG A 691 3.38 12.05 -17.06
CA ARG A 691 4.74 11.49 -16.87
C ARG A 691 5.29 10.85 -18.14
N SER A 692 4.49 10.08 -18.88
CA SER A 692 4.95 9.40 -20.10
C SER A 692 5.44 10.36 -21.20
N ARG A 693 5.02 11.63 -21.12
CA ARG A 693 5.33 12.69 -22.10
C ARG A 693 6.55 13.54 -21.72
N GLN A 694 7.04 13.48 -20.48
CA GLN A 694 8.22 14.25 -20.03
C GLN A 694 9.52 13.86 -20.76
N GLY A 695 9.56 12.69 -21.44
CA GLY A 695 10.76 12.15 -22.10
C GLY A 695 10.66 11.93 -23.62
N SER A 696 9.55 12.27 -24.28
CA SER A 696 9.38 12.06 -25.74
C SER A 696 9.14 13.39 -26.46
N LEU A 697 9.56 13.51 -27.72
CA LEU A 697 9.50 14.70 -28.59
C LEU A 697 8.08 15.28 -28.85
N GLY A 698 7.07 14.93 -28.04
CA GLY A 698 5.74 15.52 -28.05
C GLY A 698 5.59 16.59 -26.98
N LYS A 699 4.84 17.66 -27.26
CA LYS A 699 4.48 18.65 -26.23
C LYS A 699 3.71 17.96 -25.10
N GLU A 700 4.18 18.13 -23.86
CA GLU A 700 3.42 17.78 -22.66
C GLU A 700 1.99 18.34 -22.78
N PRO A 701 0.95 17.58 -22.38
CA PRO A 701 -0.37 18.17 -22.24
C PRO A 701 -0.27 19.30 -21.22
N ASP A 702 -0.64 20.51 -21.62
CA ASP A 702 -0.71 21.63 -20.70
C ASP A 702 -1.92 21.42 -19.78
N LEU A 703 -1.68 20.71 -18.68
CA LEU A 703 -2.70 20.42 -17.67
C LEU A 703 -3.35 21.69 -17.15
N VAL A 704 -2.61 22.80 -17.05
CA VAL A 704 -3.20 24.08 -16.62
C VAL A 704 -4.17 24.60 -17.66
N ALA A 705 -3.80 24.59 -18.94
CA ALA A 705 -4.69 25.00 -20.02
C ALA A 705 -5.95 24.14 -20.07
N LEU A 706 -5.83 22.81 -19.87
CA LEU A 706 -6.97 21.90 -19.79
C LEU A 706 -7.86 22.21 -18.57
N GLY A 707 -7.27 22.41 -17.39
CA GLY A 707 -8.03 22.76 -16.18
C GLY A 707 -8.79 24.07 -16.33
N ARG A 708 -8.16 25.11 -16.90
CA ARG A 708 -8.82 26.42 -17.14
C ARG A 708 -10.00 26.37 -18.12
N GLN A 709 -10.07 25.34 -18.97
CA GLN A 709 -11.20 25.15 -19.88
C GLN A 709 -12.42 24.53 -19.19
N GLN A 710 -12.26 23.95 -17.99
CA GLN A 710 -13.36 23.29 -17.29
C GLN A 710 -14.26 24.29 -16.57
N LYS A 711 -15.56 24.05 -16.64
CA LYS A 711 -16.58 24.94 -16.08
C LYS A 711 -16.87 24.64 -14.61
N ASP A 712 -16.82 23.37 -14.22
CA ASP A 712 -17.11 22.90 -12.86
C ASP A 712 -15.84 22.78 -12.00
N ALA A 713 -16.03 22.92 -10.68
CA ALA A 713 -14.95 22.83 -9.71
C ALA A 713 -14.32 21.43 -9.65
N THR A 714 -15.13 20.37 -9.74
CA THR A 714 -14.68 18.97 -9.62
C THR A 714 -13.62 18.62 -10.65
N SER A 715 -13.86 18.96 -11.91
CA SER A 715 -12.93 18.76 -13.03
C SER A 715 -11.63 19.56 -12.85
N ARG A 716 -11.71 20.79 -12.35
CA ARG A 716 -10.51 21.59 -12.04
C ARG A 716 -9.72 21.01 -10.88
N THR A 717 -10.39 20.50 -9.85
CA THR A 717 -9.78 19.80 -8.72
C THR A 717 -9.01 18.55 -9.15
N VAL A 718 -9.54 17.74 -10.09
CA VAL A 718 -8.80 16.60 -10.67
C VAL A 718 -7.45 17.03 -11.25
N VAL A 719 -7.43 18.16 -11.97
CA VAL A 719 -6.21 18.71 -12.56
C VAL A 719 -5.25 19.20 -11.47
N VAL A 720 -5.75 19.89 -10.44
CA VAL A 720 -4.93 20.34 -9.29
C VAL A 720 -4.28 19.15 -8.59
N VAL A 721 -5.05 18.09 -8.32
CA VAL A 721 -4.52 16.88 -7.67
C VAL A 721 -3.53 16.13 -8.58
N ALA A 722 -3.73 16.11 -9.88
CA ALA A 722 -2.73 15.56 -10.81
C ALA A 722 -1.43 16.38 -10.78
N LEU A 723 -1.51 17.72 -10.76
CA LEU A 723 -0.34 18.60 -10.61
C LEU A 723 0.36 18.40 -9.25
N ARG A 724 -0.39 18.17 -8.17
CA ARG A 724 0.13 17.78 -6.85
C ARG A 724 0.98 16.50 -6.94
N ARG A 725 0.48 15.44 -7.59
CA ARG A 725 1.20 14.16 -7.75
C ARG A 725 2.42 14.26 -8.69
N LEU A 726 2.46 15.28 -9.54
CA LEU A 726 3.60 15.61 -10.40
C LEU A 726 4.61 16.53 -9.72
N ASN A 727 4.37 16.96 -8.47
CA ASN A 727 5.17 17.97 -7.77
C ASN A 727 5.35 19.25 -8.60
N SER A 728 4.30 19.71 -9.29
CA SER A 728 4.41 20.77 -10.29
C SER A 728 4.12 22.17 -9.73
N PRO A 729 5.04 23.14 -9.84
CA PRO A 729 4.79 24.53 -9.40
C PRO A 729 3.69 25.23 -10.19
N LYS A 730 3.29 24.66 -11.34
CA LYS A 730 2.15 25.14 -12.12
C LYS A 730 0.83 25.11 -11.35
N VAL A 731 0.73 24.34 -10.26
CA VAL A 731 -0.44 24.32 -9.37
C VAL A 731 -0.78 25.71 -8.81
N ALA A 732 0.21 26.60 -8.66
CA ALA A 732 0.02 27.98 -8.21
C ALA A 732 -0.97 28.77 -9.08
N GLN A 733 -1.15 28.38 -10.35
CA GLN A 733 -2.09 29.03 -11.25
C GLN A 733 -3.56 28.87 -10.84
N PHE A 734 -3.86 27.89 -9.98
CA PHE A 734 -5.20 27.64 -9.43
C PHE A 734 -5.46 28.36 -8.09
N LEU A 735 -4.47 29.07 -7.54
CA LEU A 735 -4.68 29.95 -6.37
C LEU A 735 -5.57 31.16 -6.69
N ALA A 736 -5.75 31.46 -7.98
CA ALA A 736 -6.62 32.50 -8.50
C ALA A 736 -8.00 31.97 -8.95
N ASP A 737 -8.33 30.69 -8.68
CA ASP A 737 -9.65 30.14 -8.99
C ASP A 737 -10.74 30.86 -8.19
N THR A 738 -11.96 30.89 -8.75
CA THR A 738 -13.12 31.51 -8.09
C THR A 738 -13.76 30.59 -7.06
N GLU A 739 -13.56 29.27 -7.19
CA GLU A 739 -14.14 28.27 -6.30
C GLU A 739 -13.21 28.00 -5.11
N PRO A 740 -13.63 28.28 -3.85
CA PRO A 740 -12.78 28.11 -2.68
C PRO A 740 -12.20 26.70 -2.54
N ALA A 741 -12.96 25.66 -2.89
CA ALA A 741 -12.48 24.27 -2.82
C ALA A 741 -11.26 24.00 -3.73
N VAL A 742 -11.23 24.61 -4.93
CA VAL A 742 -10.10 24.47 -5.87
C VAL A 742 -8.88 25.22 -5.32
N VAL A 743 -9.09 26.42 -4.77
CA VAL A 743 -8.03 27.20 -4.11
C VAL A 743 -7.46 26.43 -2.92
N THR A 744 -8.31 25.89 -2.04
CA THR A 744 -7.89 25.08 -0.90
C THR A 744 -7.02 23.90 -1.35
N GLU A 745 -7.44 23.16 -2.37
CA GLU A 745 -6.66 22.00 -2.84
C GLU A 745 -5.32 22.42 -3.46
N ALA A 746 -5.27 23.57 -4.15
CA ALA A 746 -4.01 24.13 -4.65
C ALA A 746 -3.08 24.54 -3.48
N THR A 747 -3.62 25.13 -2.41
CA THR A 747 -2.82 25.49 -1.22
C THR A 747 -2.27 24.25 -0.51
N ARG A 748 -3.08 23.18 -0.39
CA ARG A 748 -2.66 21.87 0.12
C ARG A 748 -1.52 21.31 -0.70
N ALA A 749 -1.62 21.38 -2.03
CA ALA A 749 -0.57 20.87 -2.91
C ALA A 749 0.76 21.59 -2.67
N ILE A 750 0.75 22.92 -2.57
CA ILE A 750 1.96 23.71 -2.40
C ILE A 750 2.58 23.47 -1.02
N ASN A 751 1.79 23.49 0.04
CA ASN A 751 2.31 23.39 1.40
C ASN A 751 2.65 21.94 1.80
N ASP A 752 1.77 20.99 1.51
CA ASP A 752 1.85 19.64 2.08
C ASP A 752 2.71 18.67 1.24
N VAL A 753 3.02 19.02 -0.01
CA VAL A 753 3.99 18.32 -0.89
C VAL A 753 5.35 19.05 -0.98
N PRO A 754 5.57 20.02 -0.07
CA PRO A 754 6.48 21.16 -0.25
C PRO A 754 6.89 21.54 -1.70
N ILE A 755 5.98 22.15 -2.46
CA ILE A 755 6.30 22.72 -3.79
C ILE A 755 6.91 24.11 -3.58
N ASP A 756 8.20 24.15 -3.23
CA ASP A 756 8.89 25.36 -2.79
C ASP A 756 8.80 26.52 -3.80
N GLU A 757 8.87 26.25 -5.11
CA GLU A 757 8.83 27.33 -6.13
C GLU A 757 7.46 28.03 -6.23
N ALA A 758 6.41 27.46 -5.64
CA ALA A 758 5.06 28.02 -5.57
C ALA A 758 4.74 28.69 -4.22
N THR A 759 5.65 28.62 -3.25
CA THR A 759 5.44 29.15 -1.88
C THR A 759 5.22 30.67 -1.87
N PRO A 760 5.94 31.51 -2.64
CA PRO A 760 5.68 32.96 -2.70
C PRO A 760 4.25 33.31 -3.15
N GLN A 761 3.72 32.57 -4.12
CA GLN A 761 2.37 32.77 -4.65
C GLN A 761 1.30 32.35 -3.64
N LEU A 762 1.57 31.30 -2.86
CA LEU A 762 0.71 30.91 -1.73
C LEU A 762 0.73 31.98 -0.63
N ALA A 763 1.91 32.47 -0.25
CA ALA A 763 2.05 33.50 0.78
C ALA A 763 1.32 34.80 0.42
N ALA A 764 1.33 35.19 -0.86
CA ALA A 764 0.64 36.37 -1.37
C ALA A 764 -0.90 36.32 -1.21
N LEU A 765 -1.49 35.16 -0.90
CA LEU A 765 -2.92 35.07 -0.59
C LEU A 765 -3.30 35.73 0.73
N ALA A 766 -2.35 36.13 1.58
CA ALA A 766 -2.64 36.84 2.84
C ALA A 766 -3.37 38.19 2.63
N ASP A 767 -3.34 38.73 1.41
CA ASP A 767 -4.08 39.93 1.02
C ASP A 767 -5.54 39.65 0.62
N LYS A 768 -5.94 38.38 0.49
CA LYS A 768 -7.33 38.00 0.22
C LYS A 768 -8.11 37.90 1.52
N ASP A 769 -9.30 38.50 1.51
CA ASP A 769 -10.28 38.35 2.58
C ASP A 769 -11.02 36.99 2.45
N ASP A 770 -11.71 36.58 3.52
CA ASP A 770 -12.61 35.41 3.56
C ASP A 770 -11.97 34.04 3.20
N LEU A 771 -10.67 33.86 3.52
CA LEU A 771 -10.03 32.56 3.39
C LEU A 771 -10.54 31.56 4.43
N ASN A 772 -10.92 30.36 3.98
CA ASN A 772 -11.30 29.27 4.89
C ASN A 772 -10.12 28.76 5.74
N ASP A 773 -10.43 28.09 6.86
CA ASP A 773 -9.43 27.62 7.83
C ASP A 773 -8.28 26.80 7.19
N PRO A 774 -8.50 25.77 6.35
CA PRO A 774 -7.41 25.00 5.77
C PRO A 774 -6.49 25.84 4.86
N THR A 775 -7.05 26.81 4.15
CA THR A 775 -6.29 27.72 3.28
C THR A 775 -5.48 28.70 4.10
N LEU A 776 -6.10 29.40 5.06
CA LEU A 776 -5.43 30.45 5.84
C LEU A 776 -4.24 29.91 6.64
N ARG A 777 -4.34 28.71 7.22
CA ARG A 777 -3.22 28.04 7.91
C ARG A 777 -2.01 27.83 7.01
N ARG A 778 -2.22 27.46 5.75
CA ARG A 778 -1.15 27.23 4.77
C ARG A 778 -0.58 28.54 4.25
N VAL A 779 -1.39 29.58 4.14
CA VAL A 779 -0.95 30.95 3.81
C VAL A 779 -0.09 31.54 4.94
N LEU A 780 -0.51 31.38 6.20
CA LEU A 780 0.27 31.75 7.38
C LEU A 780 1.61 31.03 7.40
N ASN A 781 1.59 29.69 7.29
CA ASN A 781 2.82 28.90 7.25
C ASN A 781 3.73 29.29 6.07
N ALA A 782 3.19 29.55 4.87
CA ALA A 782 3.99 30.01 3.73
C ALA A 782 4.70 31.36 4.03
N ASN A 783 3.99 32.33 4.60
CA ASN A 783 4.59 33.59 5.04
C ASN A 783 5.64 33.36 6.14
N PHE A 784 5.31 32.52 7.13
CA PHE A 784 6.23 32.17 8.19
C PHE A 784 7.49 31.49 7.64
N ARG A 785 7.41 30.69 6.58
CA ARG A 785 8.58 30.04 6.00
C ARG A 785 9.46 31.00 5.19
N LEU A 786 8.88 31.94 4.44
CA LEU A 786 9.64 32.91 3.63
C LEU A 786 10.46 33.88 4.50
N GLY A 787 9.91 34.32 5.63
CA GLY A 787 10.72 34.96 6.67
C GLY A 787 11.17 36.40 6.42
N GLU A 788 10.59 37.10 5.44
CA GLU A 788 10.87 38.52 5.22
C GLU A 788 10.01 39.41 6.12
N LYS A 789 10.37 40.70 6.24
CA LYS A 789 9.60 41.68 7.02
C LYS A 789 8.15 41.79 6.55
N SER A 790 7.93 41.83 5.23
CA SER A 790 6.60 41.85 4.62
C SER A 790 5.77 40.63 4.98
N ASN A 791 6.40 39.46 5.15
CA ASN A 791 5.70 38.25 5.58
C ASN A 791 5.26 38.33 7.04
N ALA A 792 6.09 38.89 7.93
CA ALA A 792 5.69 39.13 9.31
C ALA A 792 4.54 40.15 9.39
N GLU A 793 4.56 41.19 8.54
CA GLU A 793 3.45 42.16 8.42
C GLU A 793 2.15 41.47 8.01
N ALA A 794 2.20 40.54 7.04
CA ALA A 794 1.05 39.75 6.62
C ALA A 794 0.48 38.86 7.75
N ILE A 795 1.35 38.19 8.52
CA ILE A 795 0.92 37.38 9.67
C ILE A 795 0.33 38.27 10.78
N ALA A 796 0.95 39.43 11.06
CA ALA A 796 0.46 40.37 12.06
C ALA A 796 -0.93 40.91 11.72
N LYS A 797 -1.20 41.19 10.44
CA LYS A 797 -2.53 41.57 9.96
C LYS A 797 -3.59 40.52 10.29
N VAL A 798 -3.30 39.24 10.05
CA VAL A 798 -4.22 38.14 10.40
C VAL A 798 -4.41 38.03 11.92
N ALA A 799 -3.34 38.20 12.70
CA ALA A 799 -3.43 38.18 14.16
C ALA A 799 -4.28 39.32 14.74
N SER A 800 -4.27 40.51 14.12
CA SER A 800 -5.03 41.68 14.58
C SER A 800 -6.44 41.78 14.01
N ASP A 801 -6.74 41.05 12.94
CA ASP A 801 -8.06 41.04 12.31
C ASP A 801 -9.11 40.37 13.22
N LYS A 802 -10.15 41.13 13.56
CA LYS A 802 -11.24 40.70 14.47
C LYS A 802 -12.23 39.76 13.81
N ASP A 803 -12.28 39.73 12.48
CA ASP A 803 -13.16 38.85 11.72
C ASP A 803 -12.52 37.46 11.53
N THR A 804 -11.20 37.35 11.70
CA THR A 804 -10.50 36.06 11.73
C THR A 804 -10.84 35.27 13.00
N PRO A 805 -11.16 33.95 12.91
CA PRO A 805 -11.44 33.11 14.07
C PRO A 805 -10.33 33.15 15.14
N PRO A 806 -10.65 33.24 16.44
CA PRO A 806 -9.66 33.36 17.51
C PRO A 806 -8.53 32.32 17.48
N LYS A 807 -8.85 31.06 17.11
CA LYS A 807 -7.85 29.99 16.98
C LYS A 807 -6.76 30.30 15.94
N LEU A 808 -7.13 30.91 14.80
CA LEU A 808 -6.19 31.25 13.75
C LEU A 808 -5.36 32.50 14.09
N ARG A 809 -5.98 33.46 14.80
CA ARG A 809 -5.27 34.62 15.36
C ARG A 809 -4.19 34.20 16.36
N ILE A 810 -4.52 33.26 17.25
CA ILE A 810 -3.57 32.69 18.22
C ILE A 810 -2.41 31.98 17.51
N GLU A 811 -2.69 31.24 16.44
CA GLU A 811 -1.64 30.58 15.65
C GLU A 811 -0.71 31.58 14.94
N ALA A 812 -1.27 32.65 14.36
CA ALA A 812 -0.50 33.74 13.76
C ALA A 812 0.40 34.45 14.81
N LEU A 813 -0.12 34.70 16.02
CA LEU A 813 0.69 35.22 17.13
C LEU A 813 1.80 34.25 17.54
N ALA A 814 1.52 32.95 17.57
CA ALA A 814 2.52 31.94 17.88
C ALA A 814 3.64 31.88 16.82
N GLU A 815 3.32 32.10 15.54
CA GLU A 815 4.30 32.24 14.46
C GLU A 815 5.21 33.45 14.68
N LEU A 816 4.66 34.63 14.95
CA LEU A 816 5.45 35.83 15.23
C LEU A 816 6.35 35.66 16.46
N LYS A 817 5.86 34.97 17.49
CA LYS A 817 6.66 34.65 18.69
C LYS A 817 7.86 33.76 18.37
N LEU A 818 7.71 32.81 17.44
CA LEU A 818 8.73 31.83 17.06
C LEU A 818 9.60 32.31 15.88
N TRP A 819 9.52 33.59 15.52
CA TRP A 819 10.16 34.11 14.31
C TRP A 819 11.68 33.99 14.30
N ALA A 820 12.33 34.28 15.44
CA ALA A 820 13.79 34.30 15.56
C ALA A 820 14.40 32.89 15.53
N ASP A 821 13.70 31.92 16.14
CA ASP A 821 14.11 30.53 16.29
C ASP A 821 12.95 29.60 15.88
N PRO A 822 12.75 29.41 14.56
CA PRO A 822 11.67 28.58 14.07
C PRO A 822 11.83 27.11 14.47
N PRO A 823 10.73 26.38 14.74
CA PRO A 823 10.80 24.94 14.94
C PRO A 823 11.30 24.23 13.68
N LYS A 824 11.94 23.07 13.84
CA LYS A 824 12.42 22.26 12.71
C LYS A 824 11.30 21.55 11.94
N THR A 825 10.09 21.52 12.50
CA THR A 825 8.91 20.90 11.91
C THR A 825 7.99 21.94 11.30
N ASP A 826 7.35 21.59 10.20
CA ASP A 826 6.32 22.38 9.54
C ASP A 826 5.13 22.61 10.49
N ARG A 827 4.60 23.83 10.54
CA ARG A 827 3.59 24.21 11.54
C ARG A 827 2.19 23.67 11.22
N VAL A 828 1.93 23.39 9.94
CA VAL A 828 0.64 22.85 9.51
C VAL A 828 0.67 21.34 9.59
N THR A 829 1.71 20.74 9.01
CA THR A 829 1.75 19.29 8.81
C THR A 829 2.55 18.54 9.86
N GLY A 830 3.51 19.17 10.54
CA GLY A 830 4.46 18.47 11.44
C GLY A 830 5.65 17.84 10.71
N MET A 831 5.70 17.92 9.38
CA MET A 831 6.81 17.39 8.57
C MET A 831 8.15 18.00 8.99
N TYR A 832 9.21 17.20 9.10
CA TYR A 832 10.57 17.73 9.31
C TYR A 832 11.01 18.53 8.09
N ARG A 833 11.10 19.86 8.27
CA ARG A 833 11.39 20.83 7.21
C ARG A 833 12.07 22.05 7.83
N PRO A 834 13.31 21.88 8.33
CA PRO A 834 13.99 22.87 9.16
C PRO A 834 14.13 24.22 8.46
N ILE A 835 14.12 25.29 9.26
CA ILE A 835 14.39 26.67 8.86
C ILE A 835 15.51 27.16 9.76
N GLU A 836 16.51 27.83 9.19
CA GLU A 836 17.59 28.44 9.95
C GLU A 836 17.08 29.61 10.81
N ALA A 837 17.76 29.89 11.91
CA ALA A 837 17.49 31.08 12.71
C ALA A 837 17.66 32.36 11.87
N ARG A 838 16.80 33.36 12.12
CA ARG A 838 16.72 34.58 11.29
C ARG A 838 16.50 35.84 12.11
N ASP A 839 16.75 36.98 11.49
CA ASP A 839 16.56 38.29 12.15
C ASP A 839 15.10 38.51 12.53
N ALA A 840 14.89 38.91 13.78
CA ALA A 840 13.59 39.25 14.35
C ALA A 840 13.55 40.69 14.90
N SER A 841 14.60 41.49 14.65
CA SER A 841 14.71 42.86 15.17
C SER A 841 13.53 43.74 14.77
N PHE A 842 12.95 43.51 13.59
CA PHE A 842 11.81 44.24 13.06
C PHE A 842 10.45 43.75 13.58
N VAL A 843 10.34 42.55 14.17
CA VAL A 843 9.04 41.94 14.53
C VAL A 843 8.32 42.81 15.57
N ALA A 844 9.05 43.38 16.53
CA ALA A 844 8.48 44.29 17.51
C ALA A 844 7.88 45.56 16.86
N ASP A 845 8.50 46.09 15.80
CA ASP A 845 8.00 47.26 15.08
C ASP A 845 6.80 46.92 14.18
N VAL A 846 6.71 45.67 13.71
CA VAL A 846 5.53 45.16 12.98
C VAL A 846 4.32 44.98 13.90
N VAL A 847 4.53 44.46 15.11
CA VAL A 847 3.44 44.15 16.05
C VAL A 847 2.95 45.39 16.81
N ARG A 848 3.85 46.31 17.19
CA ARG A 848 3.54 47.46 18.05
C ARG A 848 2.31 48.29 17.59
N PRO A 849 2.10 48.58 16.30
CA PRO A 849 0.94 49.35 15.84
C PRO A 849 -0.41 48.64 16.02
N MET A 850 -0.41 47.31 16.19
CA MET A 850 -1.60 46.45 16.20
C MET A 850 -1.91 45.86 17.59
N LEU A 851 -1.13 46.22 18.61
CA LEU A 851 -1.21 45.63 19.96
C LEU A 851 -2.58 45.79 20.64
N ASP A 852 -3.29 46.89 20.36
CA ASP A 852 -4.63 47.12 20.97
C ASP A 852 -5.72 46.27 20.30
N GLU A 853 -5.46 45.77 19.09
CA GLU A 853 -6.39 44.95 18.29
C GLU A 853 -6.18 43.45 18.50
N MET A 854 -4.91 43.06 18.73
CA MET A 854 -4.46 41.71 19.09
C MET A 854 -4.89 41.32 20.50
#